data_AF-A0A497BJK3-F1
#
_entry.id   AF-A0A497BJK3-F1
#
_cell.length_a   1.000
_cell.length_b   1.000
_cell.length_c   1.000
_cell.angle_alpha   90.00
_cell.angle_beta   90.00
_cell.angle_gamma   90.00
#
_symmetry.space_group_name_H-M   'P 1'
#
loop_
_entity.id
_entity.type
_entity.pdbx_description
1 polymer ?
#
loop_
_entity_poly.entity_id
_entity_poly.type
_entity_poly.pdbx_seq_one_letter_code
_entity_poly.pdbx_strand_id
1 'polypeptide(L)'
;MRSTVNLGNGDIPDVFWSIKLSQPLAVPPLVADELLLATTRDTSRLAQQAVLHALGLDDGGVRWEQSFEYVMISGLLQATGDCILVALTSTDMLRGAGALLALDAAGEERWRWTAAVQRVSAPAVAGDMVYFTVDTRALVILDLTSGEERARVPLDASASLSAPALAEGVVCIPCRGPQLLALDTNGSLRWRGDVDAPKGAWLDKTPVVVDGRVFATSSAGTVHALGLKDSASLWHSAVGPEGKALTAPVSAGERIYAGARDGLYALDLSDGHVVWHFPTARKIDPQARPVVHSGVVYVTCHDHHLYAVDAAMGKGLWLYEVERRSELPPVLATCGAAAPCVIVADRGGALTAIARPLSAAEHEAAGHWLEAARLRETLGESACAAEHYERATAWQEAARLWGALNRPLRQAAALEQQALVQQEDAQARAELWDQAAELYAGMWQPEKATEAQRAAAHCRGEPFVTVEMEHAGLVVDTETYLKFTVRNEGAGIARSLVIRATGEGFAGGVRKTQRLLTLRAGQAQQQWLHVCPQRAGDHVQMEITLEYAGSSGETQTRQQVLDLAVAATPAQRGAGARYTIIGNGNIVGNGNVVQATKSAPPEAASSAFTPAALRARLQRLDSVEIKSLCLDHFPKVYDKFARGLQRGEMLNLLLAHCRRNPEDAARLASYLS
;
A
#
# COMPACT_ATOMS: atom_id res chain seq x y z
N MET A 1 -33.20 9.69 12.84
CA MET A 1 -32.20 8.60 12.80
C MET A 1 -32.08 8.16 11.35
N ARG A 2 -31.02 8.61 10.67
CA ARG A 2 -30.78 8.32 9.25
C ARG A 2 -30.07 6.96 9.16
N SER A 3 -30.49 6.09 8.25
CA SER A 3 -29.95 4.75 8.09
C SER A 3 -28.79 4.77 7.10
N THR A 4 -27.57 4.90 7.58
CA THR A 4 -26.35 4.63 6.82
C THR A 4 -26.14 3.12 6.73
N VAL A 5 -26.04 2.61 5.50
CA VAL A 5 -25.69 1.21 5.27
C VAL A 5 -24.18 1.10 5.19
N ASN A 6 -23.61 0.29 6.08
CA ASN A 6 -22.20 -0.03 6.08
C ASN A 6 -21.90 -0.98 4.91
N LEU A 7 -21.18 -0.51 3.88
CA LEU A 7 -20.74 -1.36 2.78
C LEU A 7 -19.46 -2.16 3.13
N GLY A 8 -18.87 -1.91 4.30
CA GLY A 8 -17.81 -2.71 4.92
C GLY A 8 -17.26 -2.06 6.19
N ASN A 9 -17.45 -2.70 7.35
CA ASN A 9 -16.87 -2.47 8.69
C ASN A 9 -16.48 -1.05 9.19
N GLY A 10 -16.87 0.05 8.52
CA GLY A 10 -16.57 1.42 8.96
C GLY A 10 -17.70 2.00 9.82
N ASP A 11 -17.35 2.69 10.89
CA ASP A 11 -18.31 3.47 11.68
C ASP A 11 -19.01 4.53 10.82
N ILE A 12 -20.26 4.84 11.19
CA ILE A 12 -21.07 5.86 10.54
C ILE A 12 -20.32 7.20 10.63
N PRO A 13 -20.08 7.91 9.53
CA PRO A 13 -19.38 9.18 9.61
C PRO A 13 -20.24 10.23 10.31
N ASP A 14 -19.70 10.78 11.39
CA ASP A 14 -20.36 11.82 12.19
C ASP A 14 -20.64 13.08 11.36
N VAL A 15 -21.70 13.79 11.69
CA VAL A 15 -22.00 15.09 11.07
C VAL A 15 -21.47 16.19 11.99
N PHE A 16 -20.59 17.05 11.48
CA PHE A 16 -20.12 18.22 12.23
C PHE A 16 -21.20 19.29 12.31
N TRP A 17 -21.76 19.65 11.17
CA TRP A 17 -22.85 20.60 11.08
C TRP A 17 -23.67 20.39 9.80
N SER A 18 -24.89 20.92 9.80
CA SER A 18 -25.73 21.01 8.61
C SER A 18 -26.50 22.31 8.64
N ILE A 19 -26.43 23.06 7.54
CA ILE A 19 -27.22 24.28 7.32
C ILE A 19 -28.10 24.10 6.08
N LYS A 20 -29.27 24.74 6.09
CA LYS A 20 -30.17 24.77 4.95
C LYS A 20 -30.24 26.18 4.40
N LEU A 21 -29.72 26.37 3.19
CA LEU A 21 -29.88 27.61 2.45
C LEU A 21 -31.29 27.66 1.82
N SER A 22 -31.77 28.87 1.55
CA SER A 22 -33.12 29.12 1.04
C SER A 22 -33.38 28.54 -0.35
N GLN A 23 -32.31 28.30 -1.12
CA GLN A 23 -32.34 27.83 -2.49
C GLN A 23 -31.24 26.78 -2.73
N PRO A 24 -31.39 25.90 -3.73
CA PRO A 24 -30.33 24.96 -4.10
C PRO A 24 -29.09 25.70 -4.64
N LEU A 25 -27.94 25.05 -4.52
CA LEU A 25 -26.71 25.63 -5.02
C LEU A 25 -26.66 25.65 -6.55
N ALA A 26 -26.09 26.72 -7.09
CA ALA A 26 -25.95 26.96 -8.54
C ALA A 26 -24.63 26.40 -9.11
N VAL A 27 -23.51 26.60 -8.41
CA VAL A 27 -22.19 26.05 -8.75
C VAL A 27 -21.61 25.27 -7.57
N PRO A 28 -20.58 24.43 -7.79
CA PRO A 28 -19.89 23.72 -6.71
C PRO A 28 -19.45 24.68 -5.59
N PRO A 29 -19.60 24.31 -4.30
CA PRO A 29 -19.01 25.08 -3.22
C PRO A 29 -17.49 25.14 -3.34
N LEU A 30 -16.89 26.19 -2.82
CA LEU A 30 -15.45 26.40 -2.79
C LEU A 30 -14.99 26.59 -1.34
N VAL A 31 -13.99 25.83 -0.93
CA VAL A 31 -13.25 26.10 0.32
C VAL A 31 -12.24 27.20 0.04
N ALA A 32 -12.27 28.26 0.84
CA ALA A 32 -11.34 29.39 0.79
C ALA A 32 -10.87 29.71 2.21
N ASP A 33 -9.68 29.21 2.56
CA ASP A 33 -9.13 29.24 3.92
C ASP A 33 -10.13 28.70 4.95
N GLU A 34 -10.62 29.53 5.88
CA GLU A 34 -11.57 29.15 6.93
C GLU A 34 -13.05 29.26 6.50
N LEU A 35 -13.29 29.57 5.23
CA LEU A 35 -14.61 29.82 4.66
C LEU A 35 -15.03 28.75 3.66
N LEU A 36 -16.32 28.43 3.67
CA LEU A 36 -17.00 27.73 2.60
C LEU A 36 -17.86 28.72 1.83
N LEU A 37 -17.49 28.97 0.57
CA LEU A 37 -18.26 29.77 -0.35
C LEU A 37 -19.31 28.90 -1.05
N ALA A 38 -20.57 29.28 -0.90
CA ALA A 38 -21.71 28.61 -1.50
C ALA A 38 -22.55 29.60 -2.29
N THR A 39 -22.92 29.23 -3.52
CA THR A 39 -23.74 30.10 -4.36
C THR A 39 -25.17 29.61 -4.42
N THR A 40 -26.14 30.45 -4.13
CA THR A 40 -27.54 30.15 -4.39
C THR A 40 -28.10 31.08 -5.47
N ARG A 41 -29.26 30.72 -6.01
CA ARG A 41 -29.94 31.55 -7.01
C ARG A 41 -31.44 31.56 -6.76
N ASP A 42 -32.01 32.75 -6.64
CA ASP A 42 -33.45 32.91 -6.71
C ASP A 42 -33.91 32.87 -8.18
N THR A 43 -34.70 31.84 -8.51
CA THR A 43 -35.30 31.67 -9.83
C THR A 43 -36.67 32.32 -9.98
N SER A 44 -37.16 33.03 -8.95
CA SER A 44 -38.41 33.79 -9.04
C SER A 44 -38.32 34.80 -10.21
N ARG A 45 -39.46 34.99 -10.92
CA ARG A 45 -39.54 35.87 -12.10
C ARG A 45 -39.21 37.34 -11.80
N LEU A 46 -39.19 37.73 -10.53
CA LEU A 46 -39.08 39.13 -10.10
C LEU A 46 -37.65 39.53 -9.69
N ALA A 47 -36.85 38.60 -9.14
CA ALA A 47 -35.55 38.95 -8.56
C ALA A 47 -34.34 38.59 -9.44
N GLN A 48 -34.35 37.45 -10.16
CA GLN A 48 -33.20 36.97 -10.97
C GLN A 48 -31.85 37.22 -10.28
N GLN A 49 -31.76 36.84 -9.01
CA GLN A 49 -30.67 37.23 -8.12
C GLN A 49 -29.80 36.01 -7.78
N ALA A 50 -28.49 36.14 -7.97
CA ALA A 50 -27.53 35.19 -7.43
C ALA A 50 -27.01 35.71 -6.09
N VAL A 51 -26.85 34.81 -5.12
CA VAL A 51 -26.31 35.13 -3.80
C VAL A 51 -25.08 34.28 -3.57
N LEU A 52 -23.97 34.93 -3.21
CA LEU A 52 -22.76 34.29 -2.72
C LEU A 52 -22.80 34.34 -1.18
N HIS A 53 -22.82 33.18 -0.55
CA HIS A 53 -22.75 33.03 0.90
C HIS A 53 -21.33 32.61 1.27
N ALA A 54 -20.74 33.27 2.27
CA ALA A 54 -19.56 32.76 2.95
C ALA A 54 -19.96 32.18 4.30
N LEU A 55 -19.70 30.90 4.49
CA LEU A 55 -20.03 30.13 5.68
C LEU A 55 -18.73 29.82 6.43
N GLY A 56 -18.74 29.80 7.76
CA GLY A 56 -17.62 29.27 8.54
C GLY A 56 -17.48 27.77 8.31
N LEU A 57 -16.27 27.28 8.07
CA LEU A 57 -16.04 25.84 7.87
C LEU A 57 -16.30 25.00 9.12
N ASP A 58 -16.13 25.57 10.31
CA ASP A 58 -16.24 24.83 11.57
C ASP A 58 -17.68 24.65 12.06
N ASP A 59 -18.56 25.60 11.75
CA ASP A 59 -19.93 25.68 12.29
C ASP A 59 -21.02 25.77 11.21
N GLY A 60 -20.64 25.98 9.94
CA GLY A 60 -21.56 26.24 8.83
C GLY A 60 -22.32 27.56 8.95
N GLY A 61 -21.92 28.45 9.86
CA GLY A 61 -22.59 29.72 10.12
C GLY A 61 -22.27 30.76 9.06
N VAL A 62 -23.28 31.48 8.58
CA VAL A 62 -23.10 32.58 7.60
C VAL A 62 -22.26 33.69 8.23
N ARG A 63 -21.14 34.03 7.58
CA ARG A 63 -20.25 35.14 7.95
C ARG A 63 -20.62 36.41 7.21
N TRP A 64 -20.85 36.29 5.90
CA TRP A 64 -21.31 37.37 5.05
C TRP A 64 -22.04 36.82 3.82
N GLU A 65 -22.82 37.69 3.18
CA GLU A 65 -23.52 37.38 1.93
C GLU A 65 -23.38 38.55 0.96
N GLN A 66 -23.19 38.25 -0.32
CA GLN A 66 -23.17 39.24 -1.39
C GLN A 66 -24.17 38.85 -2.47
N SER A 67 -25.00 39.81 -2.87
CA SER A 67 -26.05 39.58 -3.86
C SER A 67 -25.72 40.26 -5.18
N PHE A 68 -26.05 39.58 -6.27
CA PHE A 68 -25.84 40.06 -7.63
C PHE A 68 -27.14 39.95 -8.43
N GLU A 69 -27.64 41.08 -8.92
CA GLU A 69 -28.88 41.14 -9.69
C GLU A 69 -28.65 40.88 -11.18
N TYR A 70 -29.62 40.23 -11.84
CA TYR A 70 -29.63 39.97 -13.29
C TYR A 70 -28.44 39.17 -13.83
N VAL A 71 -27.75 38.45 -12.94
CA VAL A 71 -26.60 37.60 -13.27
C VAL A 71 -26.71 36.27 -12.54
N MET A 72 -25.95 35.29 -13.00
CA MET A 72 -25.64 34.07 -12.28
C MET A 72 -24.13 34.01 -12.03
N ILE A 73 -23.75 33.42 -10.91
CA ILE A 73 -22.35 33.08 -10.66
C ILE A 73 -22.03 31.84 -11.50
N SER A 74 -21.11 31.97 -12.46
CA SER A 74 -20.72 30.91 -13.39
C SER A 74 -19.44 30.18 -12.97
N GLY A 75 -18.71 30.70 -11.98
CA GLY A 75 -17.54 30.04 -11.42
C GLY A 75 -16.97 30.77 -10.21
N LEU A 76 -16.33 29.98 -9.35
CA LEU A 76 -15.59 30.44 -8.18
C LEU A 76 -14.18 29.82 -8.22
N LEU A 77 -13.18 30.59 -7.80
CA LEU A 77 -11.81 30.10 -7.65
C LEU A 77 -11.11 30.86 -6.53
N GLN A 78 -10.48 30.15 -5.58
CA GLN A 78 -9.53 30.77 -4.66
C GLN A 78 -8.20 30.91 -5.43
N ALA A 79 -7.74 32.13 -5.61
CA ALA A 79 -6.43 32.43 -6.17
C ALA A 79 -5.38 32.41 -5.03
N THR A 80 -4.26 33.10 -5.17
CA THR A 80 -3.23 33.14 -4.12
C THR A 80 -3.69 33.92 -2.89
N GLY A 81 -3.48 33.35 -1.70
CA GLY A 81 -3.87 33.97 -0.43
C GLY A 81 -5.39 34.02 -0.27
N ASP A 82 -5.88 35.16 0.19
CA ASP A 82 -7.30 35.43 0.47
C ASP A 82 -8.07 35.99 -0.74
N CYS A 83 -7.48 35.98 -1.94
CA CYS A 83 -8.12 36.49 -3.15
C CYS A 83 -9.09 35.46 -3.75
N ILE A 84 -10.37 35.81 -3.85
CA ILE A 84 -11.44 34.98 -4.35
C ILE A 84 -11.95 35.55 -5.67
N LEU A 85 -11.88 34.79 -6.75
CA LEU A 85 -12.41 35.19 -8.05
C LEU A 85 -13.85 34.73 -8.24
N VAL A 86 -14.72 35.66 -8.63
CA VAL A 86 -16.15 35.41 -8.88
C VAL A 86 -16.49 35.78 -10.32
N ALA A 87 -16.80 34.77 -11.13
CA ALA A 87 -17.25 34.96 -12.50
C ALA A 87 -18.77 35.12 -12.57
N LEU A 88 -19.23 36.17 -13.25
CA LEU A 88 -20.64 36.49 -13.42
C LEU A 88 -21.03 36.39 -14.89
N THR A 89 -22.16 35.73 -15.14
CA THR A 89 -22.81 35.65 -16.45
C THR A 89 -24.20 36.24 -16.37
N SER A 90 -24.50 37.17 -17.28
CA SER A 90 -25.81 37.81 -17.40
C SER A 90 -26.92 36.80 -17.63
N THR A 91 -28.06 37.02 -16.97
CA THR A 91 -29.31 36.27 -17.17
C THR A 91 -30.37 37.10 -17.91
N ASP A 92 -30.13 38.40 -18.08
CA ASP A 92 -30.99 39.35 -18.77
C ASP A 92 -30.11 40.24 -19.68
N MET A 93 -30.26 40.07 -20.99
CA MET A 93 -29.45 40.78 -21.99
C MET A 93 -29.63 42.31 -21.97
N LEU A 94 -30.69 42.82 -21.34
CA LEU A 94 -31.00 44.26 -21.27
C LEU A 94 -30.48 44.91 -19.99
N ARG A 95 -30.32 44.12 -18.91
CA ARG A 95 -30.05 44.65 -17.56
C ARG A 95 -28.76 44.10 -16.93
N GLY A 96 -28.41 42.87 -17.26
CA GLY A 96 -27.21 42.20 -16.74
C GLY A 96 -26.00 42.40 -17.64
N ALA A 97 -24.82 42.30 -17.03
CA ALA A 97 -23.55 42.26 -17.73
C ALA A 97 -22.67 41.17 -17.12
N GLY A 98 -21.91 40.48 -17.98
CA GLY A 98 -20.87 39.58 -17.53
C GLY A 98 -19.71 40.36 -16.90
N ALA A 99 -19.13 39.80 -15.84
CA ALA A 99 -18.03 40.41 -15.11
C ALA A 99 -17.14 39.34 -14.48
N LEU A 100 -15.93 39.74 -14.12
CA LEU A 100 -15.06 38.98 -13.22
C LEU A 100 -14.67 39.90 -12.06
N LEU A 101 -14.82 39.42 -10.84
CA LEU A 101 -14.48 40.15 -9.62
C LEU A 101 -13.35 39.44 -8.90
N ALA A 102 -12.51 40.19 -8.22
CA ALA A 102 -11.69 39.70 -7.13
C ALA A 102 -12.21 40.25 -5.81
N LEU A 103 -12.52 39.35 -4.88
CA LEU A 103 -12.91 39.65 -3.52
C LEU A 103 -11.80 39.24 -2.56
N ASP A 104 -11.74 39.83 -1.37
CA ASP A 104 -10.97 39.28 -0.25
C ASP A 104 -11.81 38.31 0.60
N ALA A 105 -11.21 37.75 1.67
CA ALA A 105 -11.92 36.85 2.58
C ALA A 105 -13.09 37.50 3.34
N ALA A 106 -13.13 38.83 3.46
CA ALA A 106 -14.24 39.55 4.06
C ALA A 106 -15.39 39.79 3.06
N GLY A 107 -15.20 39.45 1.77
CA GLY A 107 -16.16 39.68 0.71
C GLY A 107 -16.05 41.07 0.09
N GLU A 108 -15.01 41.85 0.43
CA GLU A 108 -14.80 43.18 -0.11
C GLU A 108 -14.13 43.11 -1.49
N GLU A 109 -14.61 43.94 -2.42
CA GLU A 109 -14.12 43.97 -3.79
C GLU A 109 -12.74 44.62 -3.87
N ARG A 110 -11.74 43.87 -4.33
CA ARG A 110 -10.40 44.38 -4.66
C ARG A 110 -10.41 45.07 -6.01
N TRP A 111 -11.01 44.42 -6.99
CA TRP A 111 -11.20 44.94 -8.32
C TRP A 111 -12.35 44.23 -9.02
N ARG A 112 -12.87 44.88 -10.06
CA ARG A 112 -13.87 44.33 -10.96
C ARG A 112 -13.51 44.64 -12.40
N TRP A 113 -13.48 43.58 -13.20
CA TRP A 113 -13.34 43.66 -14.63
C TRP A 113 -14.72 43.57 -15.30
N THR A 114 -14.98 44.50 -16.23
CA THR A 114 -16.17 44.52 -17.09
C THR A 114 -15.77 44.94 -18.50
N ALA A 115 -16.41 44.37 -19.52
CA ALA A 115 -16.09 44.66 -20.91
C ALA A 115 -17.30 44.62 -21.85
N ALA A 116 -18.49 44.98 -21.33
CA ALA A 116 -19.77 44.88 -22.06
C ALA A 116 -20.05 43.50 -22.68
N VAL A 117 -19.47 42.45 -22.08
CA VAL A 117 -19.74 41.05 -22.43
C VAL A 117 -20.94 40.56 -21.65
N GLN A 118 -21.57 39.48 -22.12
CA GLN A 118 -22.74 38.91 -21.45
C GLN A 118 -22.38 37.68 -20.62
N ARG A 119 -21.39 36.90 -21.05
CA ARG A 119 -21.06 35.62 -20.42
C ARG A 119 -19.58 35.49 -20.16
N VAL A 120 -19.25 35.02 -18.97
CA VAL A 120 -17.89 34.82 -18.48
C VAL A 120 -17.79 33.39 -17.96
N SER A 121 -16.85 32.60 -18.47
CA SER A 121 -16.60 31.24 -17.95
C SER A 121 -16.06 31.28 -16.53
N ALA A 122 -16.05 30.13 -15.85
CA ALA A 122 -15.22 29.98 -14.67
C ALA A 122 -13.75 30.33 -14.99
N PRO A 123 -13.02 31.00 -14.09
CA PRO A 123 -11.64 31.40 -14.31
C PRO A 123 -10.66 30.27 -14.01
N ALA A 124 -9.45 30.37 -14.57
CA ALA A 124 -8.29 29.58 -14.22
C ALA A 124 -7.09 30.52 -13.99
N VAL A 125 -6.22 30.19 -13.04
CA VAL A 125 -5.08 31.05 -12.65
C VAL A 125 -3.76 30.32 -12.89
N ALA A 126 -2.77 31.02 -13.45
CA ALA A 126 -1.39 30.54 -13.53
C ALA A 126 -0.43 31.71 -13.26
N GLY A 127 0.33 31.61 -12.17
CA GLY A 127 1.12 32.74 -11.67
C GLY A 127 0.23 33.93 -11.37
N ASP A 128 0.63 35.10 -11.86
CA ASP A 128 -0.09 36.37 -11.65
C ASP A 128 -1.14 36.65 -12.74
N MET A 129 -1.55 35.63 -13.51
CA MET A 129 -2.46 35.78 -14.64
C MET A 129 -3.75 34.96 -14.47
N VAL A 130 -4.87 35.56 -14.87
CA VAL A 130 -6.20 34.94 -14.87
C VAL A 130 -6.66 34.73 -16.31
N TYR A 131 -7.15 33.53 -16.59
CA TYR A 131 -7.60 33.08 -17.92
C TYR A 131 -9.07 32.68 -17.85
N PHE A 132 -9.88 33.24 -18.73
CA PHE A 132 -11.29 32.86 -18.87
C PHE A 132 -11.81 33.20 -20.26
N THR A 133 -12.89 32.55 -20.67
CA THR A 133 -13.51 32.81 -21.96
C THR A 133 -14.74 33.70 -21.82
N VAL A 134 -14.95 34.55 -22.82
CA VAL A 134 -16.09 35.48 -22.87
C VAL A 134 -16.93 35.27 -24.12
N ASP A 135 -18.25 35.26 -23.94
CA ASP A 135 -19.25 35.09 -25.00
C ASP A 135 -19.00 33.93 -25.97
N THR A 136 -18.22 32.92 -25.55
CA THR A 136 -17.66 31.80 -26.36
C THR A 136 -16.65 32.16 -27.45
N ARG A 137 -16.25 33.44 -27.58
CA ARG A 137 -15.55 33.92 -28.78
C ARG A 137 -14.15 34.44 -28.51
N ALA A 138 -13.78 34.68 -27.26
CA ALA A 138 -12.45 35.15 -26.93
C ALA A 138 -11.95 34.52 -25.63
N LEU A 139 -10.64 34.28 -25.55
CA LEU A 139 -9.91 34.11 -24.30
C LEU A 139 -9.47 35.51 -23.83
N VAL A 140 -9.77 35.83 -22.58
CA VAL A 140 -9.28 37.04 -21.91
C VAL A 140 -8.22 36.62 -20.90
N ILE A 141 -7.13 37.41 -20.86
CA ILE A 141 -6.02 37.25 -19.93
C ILE A 141 -5.92 38.53 -19.11
N LEU A 142 -6.11 38.42 -17.79
CA LEU A 142 -5.99 39.53 -16.86
C LEU A 142 -4.80 39.36 -15.93
N ASP A 143 -4.29 40.48 -15.45
CA ASP A 143 -3.41 40.54 -14.29
C ASP A 143 -4.21 40.28 -13.00
N LEU A 144 -3.81 39.28 -12.21
CA LEU A 144 -4.53 38.85 -11.02
C LEU A 144 -4.57 39.94 -9.93
N THR A 145 -3.50 40.73 -9.79
CA THR A 145 -3.39 41.73 -8.73
C THR A 145 -4.21 42.98 -9.05
N SER A 146 -4.14 43.47 -10.28
CA SER A 146 -4.76 44.74 -10.68
C SER A 146 -6.12 44.57 -11.37
N GLY A 147 -6.42 43.40 -11.93
CA GLY A 147 -7.60 43.18 -12.79
C GLY A 147 -7.46 43.77 -14.20
N GLU A 148 -6.28 44.29 -14.56
CA GLU A 148 -6.03 44.86 -15.89
C GLU A 148 -6.03 43.79 -16.99
N GLU A 149 -6.70 44.08 -18.11
CA GLU A 149 -6.68 43.23 -19.29
C GLU A 149 -5.34 43.31 -20.01
N ARG A 150 -4.57 42.22 -19.96
CA ARG A 150 -3.28 42.09 -20.65
C ARG A 150 -3.46 41.68 -22.10
N ALA A 151 -4.40 40.79 -22.37
CA ALA A 151 -4.67 40.33 -23.72
C ALA A 151 -6.11 39.85 -23.89
N ARG A 152 -6.58 39.96 -25.14
CA ARG A 152 -7.81 39.38 -25.62
C ARG A 152 -7.54 38.67 -26.93
N VAL A 153 -7.71 37.36 -26.92
CA VAL A 153 -7.41 36.49 -28.04
C VAL A 153 -8.73 36.04 -28.67
N PRO A 154 -9.03 36.43 -29.92
CA PRO A 154 -10.16 35.90 -30.65
C PRO A 154 -10.00 34.39 -30.85
N LEU A 155 -11.07 33.64 -30.58
CA LEU A 155 -11.15 32.20 -30.79
C LEU A 155 -11.91 31.93 -32.09
N ASP A 156 -11.36 31.05 -32.92
CA ASP A 156 -11.95 30.58 -34.17
C ASP A 156 -12.94 29.42 -33.98
N ALA A 157 -13.11 28.96 -32.73
CA ALA A 157 -14.11 27.99 -32.30
C ALA A 157 -14.96 28.57 -31.15
N SER A 158 -16.18 28.05 -30.98
CA SER A 158 -17.06 28.47 -29.89
C SER A 158 -16.63 27.78 -28.60
N ALA A 159 -15.96 28.50 -27.70
CA ALA A 159 -15.54 27.97 -26.40
C ALA A 159 -16.74 27.55 -25.52
N SER A 160 -16.56 26.52 -24.71
CA SER A 160 -17.45 26.21 -23.59
C SER A 160 -17.36 27.29 -22.50
N LEU A 161 -18.38 27.39 -21.65
CA LEU A 161 -18.34 28.24 -20.45
C LEU A 161 -17.67 27.57 -19.24
N SER A 162 -17.06 26.40 -19.45
CA SER A 162 -16.26 25.69 -18.44
C SER A 162 -14.92 26.40 -18.25
N ALA A 163 -14.28 26.19 -17.10
CA ALA A 163 -12.94 26.73 -16.88
C ALA A 163 -11.95 26.16 -17.92
N PRO A 164 -11.02 26.97 -18.46
CA PRO A 164 -9.84 26.47 -19.14
C PRO A 164 -9.01 25.58 -18.21
N ALA A 165 -8.27 24.61 -18.76
CA ALA A 165 -7.27 23.86 -18.00
C ALA A 165 -5.88 24.45 -18.25
N LEU A 166 -5.12 24.65 -17.17
CA LEU A 166 -3.78 25.23 -17.21
C LEU A 166 -2.77 24.21 -16.71
N ALA A 167 -1.79 23.86 -17.54
CA ALA A 167 -0.63 23.07 -17.13
C ALA A 167 0.51 23.24 -18.14
N GLU A 168 1.75 23.11 -17.68
CA GLU A 168 2.94 23.08 -18.54
C GLU A 168 3.04 24.27 -19.52
N GLY A 169 2.54 25.45 -19.10
CA GLY A 169 2.53 26.66 -19.93
C GLY A 169 1.48 26.68 -21.04
N VAL A 170 0.48 25.80 -20.98
CA VAL A 170 -0.60 25.67 -21.97
C VAL A 170 -1.95 25.94 -21.33
N VAL A 171 -2.79 26.68 -22.06
CA VAL A 171 -4.20 26.94 -21.80
C VAL A 171 -5.04 26.06 -22.74
N CYS A 172 -5.64 25.00 -22.19
CA CYS A 172 -6.54 24.12 -22.93
C CYS A 172 -7.99 24.57 -22.77
N ILE A 173 -8.66 24.90 -23.88
CA ILE A 173 -10.02 25.43 -23.91
C ILE A 173 -10.97 24.43 -24.58
N PRO A 174 -11.90 23.82 -23.83
CA PRO A 174 -12.93 22.95 -24.40
C PRO A 174 -13.96 23.79 -25.17
N CYS A 175 -14.46 23.28 -26.30
CA CYS A 175 -15.39 24.00 -27.17
C CYS A 175 -16.77 23.33 -27.26
N ARG A 176 -17.79 24.09 -27.69
CA ARG A 176 -19.16 23.63 -27.97
C ARG A 176 -19.27 22.84 -29.29
N GLY A 177 -18.29 21.99 -29.53
CA GLY A 177 -18.12 21.03 -30.63
C GLY A 177 -17.06 20.01 -30.23
N PRO A 178 -16.61 19.10 -31.10
CA PRO A 178 -15.60 18.10 -30.77
C PRO A 178 -14.19 18.70 -30.61
N GLN A 179 -14.08 20.03 -30.47
CA GLN A 179 -12.84 20.78 -30.57
C GLN A 179 -12.26 21.06 -29.19
N LEU A 180 -10.94 20.93 -29.11
CA LEU A 180 -10.12 21.43 -28.04
C LEU A 180 -9.08 22.38 -28.63
N LEU A 181 -8.95 23.56 -28.04
CA LEU A 181 -7.90 24.50 -28.41
C LEU A 181 -6.79 24.45 -27.36
N ALA A 182 -5.54 24.49 -27.79
CA ALA A 182 -4.41 24.70 -26.90
C ALA A 182 -3.70 25.99 -27.28
N LEU A 183 -3.58 26.90 -26.33
CA LEU A 183 -2.89 28.16 -26.47
C LEU A 183 -1.72 28.21 -25.51
N ASP A 184 -0.66 28.90 -25.86
CA ASP A 184 0.35 29.35 -24.90
C ASP A 184 -0.26 30.31 -23.87
N THR A 185 0.37 30.44 -22.71
CA THR A 185 -0.02 31.44 -21.68
C THR A 185 0.05 32.88 -22.18
N ASN A 186 0.77 33.16 -23.26
CA ASN A 186 0.76 34.47 -23.92
C ASN A 186 -0.44 34.67 -24.88
N GLY A 187 -1.31 33.67 -25.03
CA GLY A 187 -2.48 33.70 -25.89
C GLY A 187 -2.24 33.28 -27.35
N SER A 188 -1.04 32.86 -27.73
CA SER A 188 -0.80 32.34 -29.08
C SER A 188 -1.35 30.92 -29.24
N LEU A 189 -2.02 30.63 -30.36
CA LEU A 189 -2.58 29.31 -30.64
C LEU A 189 -1.46 28.32 -30.97
N ARG A 190 -1.33 27.23 -30.21
CA ARG A 190 -0.42 26.12 -30.52
C ARG A 190 -1.05 25.15 -31.51
N TRP A 191 -2.25 24.68 -31.19
CA TRP A 191 -2.98 23.75 -32.04
C TRP A 191 -4.48 23.79 -31.77
N ARG A 192 -5.19 23.19 -32.72
CA ARG A 192 -6.60 22.86 -32.66
C ARG A 192 -6.74 21.36 -32.91
N GLY A 193 -7.31 20.65 -31.95
CA GLY A 193 -7.55 19.21 -32.03
C GLY A 193 -9.04 18.93 -32.09
N ASP A 194 -9.44 18.04 -32.99
CA ASP A 194 -10.77 17.45 -32.99
C ASP A 194 -10.67 16.07 -32.34
N VAL A 195 -11.51 15.81 -31.33
CA VAL A 195 -11.64 14.45 -30.78
C VAL A 195 -12.48 13.59 -31.74
N ASP A 196 -12.19 12.28 -31.78
CA ASP A 196 -13.00 11.33 -32.54
C ASP A 196 -14.35 11.12 -31.85
N ALA A 197 -15.34 11.94 -32.21
CA ALA A 197 -16.66 11.92 -31.60
C ALA A 197 -17.77 12.03 -32.66
N PRO A 198 -18.98 11.46 -32.37
CA PRO A 198 -20.11 11.55 -33.28
C PRO A 198 -20.47 13.00 -33.64
N LYS A 199 -21.05 13.19 -34.82
CA LYS A 199 -21.48 14.52 -35.28
C LYS A 199 -22.41 15.17 -34.26
N GLY A 200 -22.06 16.39 -33.84
CA GLY A 200 -22.82 17.15 -32.86
C GLY A 200 -22.44 16.86 -31.41
N ALA A 201 -21.46 15.99 -31.14
CA ALA A 201 -20.84 15.89 -29.83
C ALA A 201 -20.09 17.19 -29.48
N TRP A 202 -20.00 17.50 -28.20
CA TRP A 202 -19.31 18.67 -27.69
C TRP A 202 -18.46 18.35 -26.47
N LEU A 203 -17.49 19.23 -26.19
CA LEU A 203 -16.68 19.23 -24.98
C LEU A 203 -17.13 20.38 -24.08
N ASP A 204 -17.95 20.11 -23.07
CA ASP A 204 -18.45 21.11 -22.12
C ASP A 204 -17.94 20.90 -20.69
N LYS A 205 -16.91 20.09 -20.53
CA LYS A 205 -16.27 19.83 -19.24
C LYS A 205 -14.85 20.35 -19.26
N THR A 206 -14.41 20.90 -18.13
CA THR A 206 -13.02 21.31 -17.95
C THR A 206 -12.13 20.08 -18.11
N PRO A 207 -11.18 20.09 -19.08
CA PRO A 207 -10.27 18.99 -19.27
C PRO A 207 -9.27 18.91 -18.13
N VAL A 208 -8.54 17.80 -18.06
CA VAL A 208 -7.41 17.61 -17.13
C VAL A 208 -6.14 17.44 -17.95
N VAL A 209 -5.07 18.08 -17.52
CA VAL A 209 -3.76 17.96 -18.15
C VAL A 209 -2.78 17.37 -17.15
N VAL A 210 -2.14 16.26 -17.51
CA VAL A 210 -1.15 15.58 -16.67
C VAL A 210 -0.18 14.81 -17.57
N ASP A 211 1.10 14.82 -17.21
CA ASP A 211 2.19 14.12 -17.89
C ASP A 211 2.23 14.35 -19.42
N GLY A 212 2.07 15.59 -19.86
CA GLY A 212 2.07 15.94 -21.28
C GLY A 212 0.85 15.42 -22.08
N ARG A 213 -0.24 15.04 -21.39
CA ARG A 213 -1.49 14.57 -22.01
C ARG A 213 -2.68 15.41 -21.56
N VAL A 214 -3.68 15.53 -22.42
CA VAL A 214 -4.96 16.18 -22.14
C VAL A 214 -6.07 15.16 -22.15
N PHE A 215 -6.81 15.08 -21.06
CA PHE A 215 -7.98 14.23 -20.90
C PHE A 215 -9.25 15.07 -20.95
N ALA A 216 -10.15 14.75 -21.86
CA ALA A 216 -11.42 15.45 -22.04
C ALA A 216 -12.58 14.47 -22.13
N THR A 217 -13.73 14.84 -21.58
CA THR A 217 -14.96 14.07 -21.74
C THR A 217 -15.89 14.73 -22.74
N SER A 218 -16.48 13.92 -23.61
CA SER A 218 -17.45 14.37 -24.59
C SER A 218 -18.88 14.08 -24.14
N SER A 219 -19.84 14.85 -24.66
CA SER A 219 -21.27 14.64 -24.42
C SER A 219 -21.80 13.29 -24.93
N ALA A 220 -21.01 12.57 -25.73
CA ALA A 220 -21.32 11.25 -26.28
C ALA A 220 -20.95 10.07 -25.36
N GLY A 221 -20.36 10.31 -24.18
CA GLY A 221 -20.01 9.22 -23.25
C GLY A 221 -18.59 8.67 -23.42
N THR A 222 -17.68 9.47 -23.99
CA THR A 222 -16.30 9.05 -24.27
C THR A 222 -15.30 9.92 -23.53
N VAL A 223 -14.34 9.27 -22.89
CA VAL A 223 -13.11 9.88 -22.36
C VAL A 223 -12.06 9.84 -23.47
N HIS A 224 -11.46 10.99 -23.78
CA HIS A 224 -10.44 11.16 -24.82
C HIS A 224 -9.11 11.53 -24.18
N ALA A 225 -8.02 10.94 -24.65
CA ALA A 225 -6.66 11.32 -24.31
C ALA A 225 -5.92 11.81 -25.55
N LEU A 226 -5.40 13.03 -25.47
CA LEU A 226 -4.67 13.70 -26.54
C LEU A 226 -3.26 14.07 -26.05
N GLY A 227 -2.28 14.11 -26.96
CA GLY A 227 -0.98 14.70 -26.68
C GLY A 227 -1.10 16.21 -26.47
N LEU A 228 -0.54 16.73 -25.37
CA LEU A 228 -0.55 18.17 -25.07
C LEU A 228 0.22 18.99 -26.11
N LYS A 229 1.22 18.39 -26.77
CA LYS A 229 2.11 19.08 -27.72
C LYS A 229 1.47 19.31 -29.09
N ASP A 230 0.70 18.36 -29.59
CA ASP A 230 0.30 18.28 -30.99
C ASP A 230 -1.13 17.78 -31.22
N SER A 231 -1.92 17.61 -30.16
CA SER A 231 -3.27 17.02 -30.20
C SER A 231 -3.36 15.60 -30.75
N ALA A 232 -2.25 14.87 -30.83
CA ALA A 232 -2.27 13.50 -31.30
C ALA A 232 -3.21 12.65 -30.44
N SER A 233 -4.16 11.94 -31.07
CA SER A 233 -5.04 11.02 -30.36
C SER A 233 -4.20 9.86 -29.81
N LEU A 234 -4.17 9.73 -28.48
CA LEU A 234 -3.46 8.65 -27.81
C LEU A 234 -4.38 7.45 -27.60
N TRP A 235 -5.58 7.71 -27.09
CA TRP A 235 -6.65 6.72 -26.91
C TRP A 235 -7.99 7.42 -26.66
N HIS A 236 -9.07 6.68 -26.85
CA HIS A 236 -10.41 7.08 -26.41
C HIS A 236 -11.21 5.86 -25.95
N SER A 237 -11.98 6.03 -24.88
CA SER A 237 -12.75 4.94 -24.27
C SER A 237 -14.18 5.39 -23.99
N ALA A 238 -15.14 4.68 -24.57
CA ALA A 238 -16.55 4.85 -24.24
C ALA A 238 -16.84 4.17 -22.90
N VAL A 239 -17.48 4.89 -21.97
CA VAL A 239 -17.82 4.37 -20.64
C VAL A 239 -19.28 4.66 -20.30
N GLY A 240 -19.90 3.72 -19.59
CA GLY A 240 -21.32 3.77 -19.27
C GLY A 240 -22.23 3.59 -20.50
N PRO A 241 -23.54 3.86 -20.34
CA PRO A 241 -24.52 3.72 -21.41
C PRO A 241 -24.23 4.68 -22.56
N GLU A 242 -24.34 4.16 -23.78
CA GLU A 242 -24.04 4.89 -25.01
C GLU A 242 -24.75 6.25 -25.11
N GLY A 243 -24.01 7.28 -25.55
CA GLY A 243 -24.55 8.60 -25.82
C GLY A 243 -25.01 9.36 -24.57
N LYS A 244 -24.47 9.02 -23.39
CA LYS A 244 -24.74 9.74 -22.14
C LYS A 244 -23.53 10.55 -21.71
N ALA A 245 -23.76 11.83 -21.41
CA ALA A 245 -22.73 12.72 -20.95
C ALA A 245 -22.07 12.21 -19.66
N LEU A 246 -20.75 12.37 -19.59
CA LEU A 246 -19.95 12.05 -18.42
C LEU A 246 -19.75 13.30 -17.55
N THR A 247 -19.24 13.08 -16.33
CA THR A 247 -18.66 14.17 -15.54
C THR A 247 -17.40 14.72 -16.22
N ALA A 248 -16.87 15.82 -15.68
CA ALA A 248 -15.49 16.19 -15.97
C ALA A 248 -14.54 15.05 -15.53
N PRO A 249 -13.46 14.78 -16.28
CA PRO A 249 -12.47 13.78 -15.90
C PRO A 249 -11.64 14.28 -14.71
N VAL A 250 -11.13 13.36 -13.90
CA VAL A 250 -10.21 13.65 -12.79
C VAL A 250 -9.03 12.69 -12.88
N SER A 251 -7.80 13.20 -12.79
CA SER A 251 -6.60 12.35 -12.69
C SER A 251 -6.14 12.22 -11.25
N ALA A 252 -5.75 11.00 -10.84
CA ALA A 252 -4.98 10.79 -9.62
C ALA A 252 -4.12 9.53 -9.77
N GLY A 253 -2.81 9.66 -9.49
CA GLY A 253 -1.84 8.60 -9.76
C GLY A 253 -1.89 8.17 -11.23
N GLU A 254 -1.92 6.86 -11.46
CA GLU A 254 -1.94 6.26 -12.81
C GLU A 254 -3.36 6.10 -13.39
N ARG A 255 -4.34 6.92 -12.93
CA ARG A 255 -5.76 6.71 -13.25
C ARG A 255 -6.50 7.98 -13.62
N ILE A 256 -7.51 7.82 -14.47
CA ILE A 256 -8.55 8.78 -14.78
C ILE A 256 -9.89 8.28 -14.26
N TYR A 257 -10.63 9.15 -13.57
CA TYR A 257 -11.95 8.87 -13.03
C TYR A 257 -13.02 9.67 -13.77
N ALA A 258 -14.13 9.01 -14.10
CA ALA A 258 -15.28 9.64 -14.71
C ALA A 258 -16.59 9.03 -14.18
N GLY A 259 -17.51 9.89 -13.76
CA GLY A 259 -18.87 9.49 -13.41
C GLY A 259 -19.74 9.38 -14.67
N ALA A 260 -20.52 8.31 -14.74
CA ALA A 260 -21.43 8.01 -15.81
C ALA A 260 -22.87 7.76 -15.28
N ARG A 261 -23.76 7.34 -16.18
CA ARG A 261 -25.18 7.10 -15.85
C ARG A 261 -25.42 5.87 -14.98
N ASP A 262 -24.50 4.91 -15.02
CA ASP A 262 -24.58 3.60 -14.37
C ASP A 262 -23.51 3.39 -13.29
N GLY A 263 -22.66 4.38 -13.05
CA GLY A 263 -21.63 4.28 -12.03
C GLY A 263 -20.40 5.14 -12.28
N LEU A 264 -19.41 4.93 -11.41
CA LEU A 264 -18.10 5.55 -11.46
C LEU A 264 -17.12 4.60 -12.16
N TYR A 265 -16.36 5.12 -13.11
CA TYR A 265 -15.35 4.37 -13.85
C TYR A 265 -13.95 4.88 -13.49
N ALA A 266 -13.01 3.97 -13.32
CA ALA A 266 -11.59 4.26 -13.30
C ALA A 266 -10.92 3.64 -14.53
N LEU A 267 -10.19 4.47 -15.27
CA LEU A 267 -9.47 4.10 -16.46
C LEU A 267 -7.98 4.27 -16.20
N ASP A 268 -7.16 3.44 -16.82
CA ASP A 268 -5.71 3.58 -16.80
C ASP A 268 -5.29 4.83 -17.57
N LEU A 269 -4.38 5.62 -16.99
CA LEU A 269 -3.91 6.87 -17.57
C LEU A 269 -3.18 6.68 -18.90
N SER A 270 -2.56 5.52 -19.11
CA SER A 270 -1.67 5.23 -20.23
C SER A 270 -2.38 4.78 -21.50
N ASP A 271 -3.39 3.93 -21.40
CA ASP A 271 -4.06 3.32 -22.55
C ASP A 271 -5.59 3.45 -22.52
N GLY A 272 -6.16 3.99 -21.43
CA GLY A 272 -7.59 4.19 -21.28
C GLY A 272 -8.39 2.92 -21.04
N HIS A 273 -7.76 1.78 -20.71
CA HIS A 273 -8.53 0.58 -20.35
C HIS A 273 -9.27 0.81 -19.02
N VAL A 274 -10.50 0.29 -18.92
CA VAL A 274 -11.26 0.36 -17.65
C VAL A 274 -10.62 -0.60 -16.65
N VAL A 275 -10.04 -0.06 -15.58
CA VAL A 275 -9.43 -0.83 -14.48
C VAL A 275 -10.52 -1.39 -13.59
N TRP A 276 -11.52 -0.57 -13.26
CA TRP A 276 -12.69 -1.00 -12.49
C TRP A 276 -13.91 -0.11 -12.75
N HIS A 277 -15.08 -0.63 -12.41
CA HIS A 277 -16.37 0.05 -12.42
C HIS A 277 -17.07 -0.14 -11.07
N PHE A 278 -17.52 0.95 -10.48
CA PHE A 278 -18.34 0.96 -9.27
C PHE A 278 -19.79 1.30 -9.65
N PRO A 279 -20.72 0.32 -9.60
CA PRO A 279 -22.10 0.53 -10.02
C PRO A 279 -22.87 1.40 -9.02
N THR A 280 -23.71 2.29 -9.55
CA THR A 280 -24.65 3.10 -8.74
C THR A 280 -26.09 2.84 -9.17
N ALA A 281 -27.05 3.02 -8.25
CA ALA A 281 -28.46 2.74 -8.54
C ALA A 281 -29.09 3.77 -9.48
N ARG A 282 -28.53 4.99 -9.52
CA ARG A 282 -28.90 6.06 -10.44
C ARG A 282 -27.67 6.72 -11.03
N LYS A 283 -27.89 7.70 -11.91
CA LYS A 283 -26.81 8.43 -12.58
C LYS A 283 -26.00 9.28 -11.60
N ILE A 284 -24.70 9.35 -11.85
CA ILE A 284 -23.88 10.47 -11.40
C ILE A 284 -24.20 11.65 -12.33
N ASP A 285 -24.49 12.83 -11.76
CA ASP A 285 -24.82 13.99 -12.59
C ASP A 285 -23.58 14.45 -13.36
N PRO A 286 -23.68 14.88 -14.64
CA PRO A 286 -22.53 15.43 -15.37
C PRO A 286 -21.85 16.63 -14.68
N GLN A 287 -22.50 17.30 -13.71
CA GLN A 287 -21.88 18.34 -12.89
C GLN A 287 -21.19 17.81 -11.63
N ALA A 288 -21.50 16.59 -11.19
CA ALA A 288 -20.94 15.94 -10.00
C ALA A 288 -19.57 15.30 -10.29
N ARG A 289 -18.57 16.15 -10.57
CA ARG A 289 -17.18 15.71 -10.78
C ARG A 289 -16.68 14.89 -9.57
N PRO A 290 -16.09 13.69 -9.76
CA PRO A 290 -15.49 12.94 -8.67
C PRO A 290 -14.36 13.72 -8.00
N VAL A 291 -14.14 13.53 -6.70
CA VAL A 291 -13.03 14.13 -5.97
C VAL A 291 -12.15 13.03 -5.41
N VAL A 292 -10.86 13.06 -5.72
CA VAL A 292 -9.91 12.02 -5.29
C VAL A 292 -8.93 12.60 -4.29
N HIS A 293 -8.78 11.93 -3.15
CA HIS A 293 -7.83 12.32 -2.11
C HIS A 293 -7.39 11.12 -1.31
N SER A 294 -6.09 11.02 -1.03
CA SER A 294 -5.50 9.97 -0.18
C SER A 294 -5.98 8.54 -0.51
N GLY A 295 -6.07 8.20 -1.79
CA GLY A 295 -6.49 6.87 -2.23
C GLY A 295 -8.01 6.60 -2.13
N VAL A 296 -8.84 7.62 -1.93
CA VAL A 296 -10.30 7.51 -1.91
C VAL A 296 -10.92 8.43 -2.95
N VAL A 297 -11.93 7.93 -3.67
CA VAL A 297 -12.75 8.68 -4.63
C VAL A 297 -14.12 8.96 -4.01
N TYR A 298 -14.45 10.24 -3.90
CA TYR A 298 -15.73 10.73 -3.42
C TYR A 298 -16.61 11.13 -4.60
N VAL A 299 -17.84 10.63 -4.62
CA VAL A 299 -18.79 10.98 -5.69
C VAL A 299 -20.22 11.04 -5.18
N THR A 300 -20.96 12.03 -5.65
CA THR A 300 -22.39 12.21 -5.34
C THR A 300 -23.25 11.63 -6.46
N CYS A 301 -24.37 11.03 -6.07
CA CYS A 301 -25.25 10.32 -7.00
C CYS A 301 -26.71 10.78 -6.88
N HIS A 302 -27.47 10.61 -7.96
CA HIS A 302 -28.90 10.87 -7.99
C HIS A 302 -29.73 9.91 -7.14
N ASP A 303 -29.13 8.85 -6.60
CA ASP A 303 -29.77 7.91 -5.67
C ASP A 303 -29.75 8.36 -4.22
N HIS A 304 -29.44 9.65 -3.97
CA HIS A 304 -29.42 10.26 -2.63
C HIS A 304 -28.20 9.85 -1.79
N HIS A 305 -27.10 9.42 -2.41
CA HIS A 305 -25.89 9.08 -1.68
C HIS A 305 -24.67 9.89 -2.10
N LEU A 306 -23.80 10.15 -1.12
CA LEU A 306 -22.37 10.35 -1.29
C LEU A 306 -21.67 9.00 -1.10
N TYR A 307 -20.88 8.58 -2.07
CA TYR A 307 -20.07 7.38 -2.00
C TYR A 307 -18.60 7.73 -1.77
N ALA A 308 -17.95 6.98 -0.88
CA ALA A 308 -16.51 6.90 -0.79
C ALA A 308 -16.07 5.54 -1.34
N VAL A 309 -15.24 5.56 -2.38
CA VAL A 309 -14.81 4.38 -3.13
C VAL A 309 -13.29 4.30 -3.08
N ASP A 310 -12.76 3.13 -2.79
CA ASP A 310 -11.33 2.88 -2.82
C ASP A 310 -10.78 3.16 -4.24
N ALA A 311 -9.78 4.03 -4.33
CA ALA A 311 -9.26 4.50 -5.60
C ALA A 311 -8.52 3.40 -6.37
N ALA A 312 -7.98 2.39 -5.67
CA ALA A 312 -7.15 1.31 -6.19
C ALA A 312 -7.96 0.11 -6.73
N MET A 313 -9.09 -0.21 -6.10
CA MET A 313 -9.86 -1.42 -6.39
C MET A 313 -11.31 -1.15 -6.81
N GLY A 314 -11.81 0.08 -6.61
CA GLY A 314 -13.19 0.41 -6.91
C GLY A 314 -14.18 -0.17 -5.90
N LYS A 315 -13.72 -0.57 -4.72
CA LYS A 315 -14.58 -1.09 -3.65
C LYS A 315 -15.21 0.06 -2.87
N GLY A 316 -16.51 -0.02 -2.60
CA GLY A 316 -17.18 0.94 -1.73
C GLY A 316 -16.64 0.83 -0.30
N LEU A 317 -16.14 1.93 0.24
CA LEU A 317 -15.63 2.03 1.61
C LEU A 317 -16.78 2.37 2.57
N TRP A 318 -17.52 3.42 2.25
CA TRP A 318 -18.69 3.86 3.00
C TRP A 318 -19.58 4.74 2.12
N LEU A 319 -20.81 4.98 2.58
CA LEU A 319 -21.73 5.91 1.97
C LEU A 319 -22.43 6.78 3.01
N TYR A 320 -22.94 7.92 2.57
CA TYR A 320 -23.77 8.80 3.37
C TYR A 320 -25.05 9.17 2.61
N GLU A 321 -26.21 8.99 3.24
CA GLU A 321 -27.52 9.32 2.67
C GLU A 321 -27.86 10.81 2.89
N VAL A 322 -28.05 11.54 1.80
CA VAL A 322 -28.51 12.94 1.79
C VAL A 322 -30.03 13.03 1.62
N GLU A 323 -30.65 14.10 2.12
CA GLU A 323 -32.12 14.24 2.10
C GLU A 323 -32.67 14.30 0.67
N ARG A 324 -31.99 15.04 -0.20
CA ARG A 324 -32.33 15.11 -1.62
C ARG A 324 -31.14 14.70 -2.47
N ARG A 325 -31.41 14.34 -3.73
CA ARG A 325 -30.33 14.03 -4.68
C ARG A 325 -29.30 15.16 -4.72
N SER A 326 -28.04 14.78 -4.78
CA SER A 326 -26.92 15.70 -4.97
C SER A 326 -26.50 15.68 -6.44
N GLU A 327 -26.17 16.85 -6.96
CA GLU A 327 -25.79 17.05 -8.37
C GLU A 327 -24.47 17.80 -8.52
N LEU A 328 -23.91 18.26 -7.40
CA LEU A 328 -22.67 18.99 -7.33
C LEU A 328 -21.60 18.07 -6.75
N PRO A 329 -20.32 18.29 -7.11
CA PRO A 329 -19.24 17.51 -6.55
C PRO A 329 -19.18 17.73 -5.02
N PRO A 330 -18.81 16.70 -4.24
CA PRO A 330 -18.48 16.92 -2.84
C PRO A 330 -17.24 17.80 -2.73
N VAL A 331 -17.05 18.44 -1.58
CA VAL A 331 -15.88 19.28 -1.30
C VAL A 331 -15.13 18.70 -0.10
N LEU A 332 -13.82 18.54 -0.23
CA LEU A 332 -12.98 18.12 0.88
C LEU A 332 -12.49 19.34 1.65
N ALA A 333 -12.55 19.26 2.97
CA ALA A 333 -12.13 20.33 3.87
C ALA A 333 -11.57 19.75 5.16
N THR A 334 -11.11 20.63 6.03
CA THR A 334 -10.85 20.35 7.44
C THR A 334 -11.78 21.22 8.28
N CYS A 335 -12.45 20.61 9.25
CA CYS A 335 -13.43 21.22 10.12
C CYS A 335 -12.95 21.10 11.59
N GLY A 336 -13.19 22.11 12.41
CA GLY A 336 -12.90 22.11 13.86
C GLY A 336 -11.42 21.98 14.19
N ALA A 337 -11.05 21.00 15.01
CA ALA A 337 -9.66 20.72 15.40
C ALA A 337 -8.83 20.08 14.27
N ALA A 338 -8.91 20.64 13.06
CA ALA A 338 -8.34 20.11 11.81
C ALA A 338 -8.81 18.69 11.46
N ALA A 339 -10.04 18.33 11.84
CA ALA A 339 -10.61 17.04 11.50
C ALA A 339 -11.02 17.02 10.03
N PRO A 340 -10.59 16.03 9.24
CA PRO A 340 -10.95 15.98 7.83
C PRO A 340 -12.45 15.76 7.65
N CYS A 341 -13.06 16.51 6.73
CA CYS A 341 -14.47 16.46 6.44
C CYS A 341 -14.74 16.43 4.93
N VAL A 342 -15.88 15.85 4.56
CA VAL A 342 -16.47 15.95 3.23
C VAL A 342 -17.75 16.77 3.36
N ILE A 343 -17.86 17.83 2.58
CA ILE A 343 -19.03 18.70 2.52
C ILE A 343 -19.84 18.32 1.28
N VAL A 344 -21.12 18.02 1.50
CA VAL A 344 -22.05 17.66 0.43
C VAL A 344 -23.19 18.67 0.36
N ALA A 345 -23.56 19.04 -0.87
CA ALA A 345 -24.71 19.90 -1.16
C ALA A 345 -25.83 19.08 -1.81
N ASP A 346 -27.06 19.22 -1.32
CA ASP A 346 -28.22 18.59 -1.95
C ASP A 346 -29.13 19.58 -2.70
N ARG A 347 -30.02 19.03 -3.54
CA ARG A 347 -31.01 19.83 -4.30
C ARG A 347 -32.07 20.51 -3.44
N GLY A 348 -32.09 20.26 -2.12
CA GLY A 348 -32.93 20.96 -1.15
C GLY A 348 -32.29 22.23 -0.59
N GLY A 349 -31.04 22.52 -0.95
CA GLY A 349 -30.26 23.63 -0.39
C GLY A 349 -29.55 23.27 0.91
N ALA A 350 -29.57 21.99 1.33
CA ALA A 350 -28.80 21.58 2.49
C ALA A 350 -27.32 21.47 2.14
N LEU A 351 -26.47 22.05 2.99
CA LEU A 351 -25.04 21.84 3.04
C LEU A 351 -24.74 21.10 4.34
N THR A 352 -24.03 19.98 4.22
CA THR A 352 -23.72 19.11 5.37
C THR A 352 -22.23 18.81 5.36
N ALA A 353 -21.54 19.16 6.45
CA ALA A 353 -20.16 18.76 6.70
C ALA A 353 -20.15 17.43 7.47
N ILE A 354 -19.56 16.42 6.85
CA ILE A 354 -19.53 15.04 7.32
C ILE A 354 -18.08 14.71 7.66
N ALA A 355 -17.82 14.16 8.85
CA ALA A 355 -16.52 13.65 9.24
C ALA A 355 -16.06 12.59 8.24
N ARG A 356 -14.82 12.72 7.77
CA ARG A 356 -14.23 11.80 6.81
C ARG A 356 -13.36 10.80 7.57
N PRO A 357 -13.69 9.49 7.55
CA PRO A 357 -12.75 8.48 8.02
C PRO A 357 -11.42 8.60 7.26
N LEU A 358 -10.31 8.51 7.98
CA LEU A 358 -8.99 8.51 7.38
C LEU A 358 -8.80 7.25 6.52
N SER A 359 -8.10 7.42 5.41
CA SER A 359 -7.65 6.31 4.57
C SER A 359 -6.52 5.53 5.26
N ALA A 360 -6.25 4.31 4.75
CA ALA A 360 -5.09 3.53 5.20
C ALA A 360 -3.78 4.32 5.07
N ALA A 361 -3.57 5.00 3.95
CA ALA A 361 -2.37 5.82 3.69
C ALA A 361 -2.22 6.99 4.68
N GLU A 362 -3.33 7.59 5.11
CA GLU A 362 -3.30 8.67 6.11
C GLU A 362 -3.00 8.15 7.51
N HIS A 363 -3.54 6.98 7.89
CA HIS A 363 -3.14 6.31 9.12
C HIS A 363 -1.65 5.93 9.11
N GLU A 364 -1.12 5.47 7.97
CA GLU A 364 0.32 5.20 7.79
C GLU A 364 1.16 6.46 8.00
N ALA A 365 0.78 7.57 7.36
CA ALA A 365 1.47 8.86 7.50
C ALA A 365 1.43 9.41 8.93
N ALA A 366 0.34 9.14 9.67
CA ALA A 366 0.19 9.50 11.07
C ALA A 366 0.89 8.52 12.04
N GLY A 367 1.43 7.39 11.57
CA GLY A 367 2.02 6.35 12.41
C GLY A 367 0.99 5.49 13.17
N HIS A 368 -0.30 5.58 12.81
CA HIS A 368 -1.39 4.77 13.37
C HIS A 368 -1.43 3.37 12.70
N TRP A 369 -0.35 2.59 12.87
CA TRP A 369 -0.12 1.34 12.13
C TRP A 369 -1.22 0.28 12.29
N LEU A 370 -1.86 0.19 13.46
CA LEU A 370 -2.91 -0.81 13.71
C LEU A 370 -4.16 -0.55 12.87
N GLU A 371 -4.62 0.71 12.82
CA GLU A 371 -5.80 1.07 12.01
C GLU A 371 -5.49 1.02 10.52
N ALA A 372 -4.27 1.42 10.11
CA ALA A 372 -3.81 1.21 8.75
C ALA A 372 -3.85 -0.28 8.35
N ALA A 373 -3.36 -1.18 9.21
CA ALA A 373 -3.36 -2.62 8.95
C ALA A 373 -4.77 -3.18 8.74
N ARG A 374 -5.71 -2.81 9.62
CA ARG A 374 -7.12 -3.23 9.51
C ARG A 374 -7.75 -2.78 8.20
N LEU A 375 -7.54 -1.53 7.81
CA LEU A 375 -8.08 -1.00 6.55
C LEU A 375 -7.43 -1.68 5.32
N ARG A 376 -6.12 -1.91 5.34
CA ARG A 376 -5.44 -2.66 4.26
C ARG A 376 -5.97 -4.09 4.13
N GLU A 377 -6.29 -4.72 5.25
CA GLU A 377 -6.88 -6.06 5.26
C GLU A 377 -8.28 -6.08 4.64
N THR A 378 -9.16 -5.13 4.97
CA THR A 378 -10.51 -5.05 4.38
C THR A 378 -10.48 -4.76 2.88
N LEU A 379 -9.46 -4.01 2.43
CA LEU A 379 -9.19 -3.82 1.00
C LEU A 379 -8.76 -5.13 0.33
N GLY A 380 -8.21 -6.09 1.07
CA GLY A 380 -7.69 -7.35 0.54
C GLY A 380 -6.20 -7.30 0.22
N GLU A 381 -5.49 -6.27 0.71
CA GLU A 381 -4.05 -6.13 0.57
C GLU A 381 -3.32 -6.89 1.70
N SER A 382 -3.56 -8.20 1.79
CA SER A 382 -3.16 -9.01 2.95
C SER A 382 -1.66 -8.96 3.27
N ALA A 383 -0.79 -8.88 2.26
CA ALA A 383 0.66 -8.79 2.49
C ALA A 383 1.05 -7.45 3.11
N CYS A 384 0.47 -6.36 2.61
CA CYS A 384 0.67 -5.03 3.16
C CYS A 384 0.11 -4.97 4.60
N ALA A 385 -1.12 -5.44 4.81
CA ALA A 385 -1.74 -5.50 6.12
C ALA A 385 -0.90 -6.28 7.15
N ALA A 386 -0.33 -7.43 6.78
CA ALA A 386 0.54 -8.22 7.65
C ALA A 386 1.78 -7.42 8.10
N GLU A 387 2.46 -6.73 7.19
CA GLU A 387 3.61 -5.87 7.54
C GLU A 387 3.21 -4.71 8.47
N HIS A 388 2.01 -4.15 8.29
CA HIS A 388 1.50 -3.09 9.14
C HIS A 388 1.15 -3.61 10.55
N TYR A 389 0.59 -4.83 10.66
CA TYR A 389 0.37 -5.48 11.95
C TYR A 389 1.69 -5.76 12.68
N GLU A 390 2.76 -6.15 11.99
CA GLU A 390 4.10 -6.28 12.58
C GLU A 390 4.60 -4.96 13.17
N ARG A 391 4.48 -3.85 12.42
CA ARG A 391 4.82 -2.50 12.89
C ARG A 391 3.99 -2.05 14.08
N ALA A 392 2.73 -2.46 14.12
CA ALA A 392 1.81 -2.20 15.22
C ALA A 392 2.01 -3.14 16.42
N THR A 393 2.98 -4.08 16.36
CA THR A 393 3.19 -5.14 17.36
C THR A 393 2.00 -6.07 17.57
N ALA A 394 1.08 -6.14 16.60
CA ALA A 394 -0.07 -7.04 16.57
C ALA A 394 0.30 -8.38 15.93
N TRP A 395 1.25 -9.08 16.56
CA TRP A 395 1.94 -10.24 15.97
C TRP A 395 1.02 -11.42 15.66
N GLN A 396 -0.03 -11.64 16.45
CA GLN A 396 -1.02 -12.70 16.21
C GLN A 396 -1.75 -12.52 14.86
N GLU A 397 -2.17 -11.30 14.53
CA GLU A 397 -2.83 -11.00 13.25
C GLU A 397 -1.85 -11.08 12.07
N ALA A 398 -0.62 -10.61 12.27
CA ALA A 398 0.45 -10.75 11.28
C ALA A 398 0.72 -12.23 10.96
N ALA A 399 0.85 -13.09 11.97
CA ALA A 399 1.07 -14.53 11.80
C ALA A 399 -0.08 -15.19 11.02
N ARG A 400 -1.34 -14.86 11.36
CA ARG A 400 -2.52 -15.36 10.64
C ARG A 400 -2.46 -15.01 9.15
N LEU A 401 -2.17 -13.77 8.82
CA LEU A 401 -2.10 -13.32 7.42
C LEU A 401 -0.91 -13.93 6.67
N TRP A 402 0.26 -14.04 7.29
CA TRP A 402 1.40 -14.72 6.67
C TRP A 402 1.15 -16.20 6.39
N GLY A 403 0.41 -16.87 7.27
CA GLY A 403 -0.04 -18.24 7.04
C GLY A 403 -0.99 -18.34 5.84
N ALA A 404 -1.97 -17.44 5.75
CA ALA A 404 -2.90 -17.38 4.61
C ALA A 404 -2.18 -17.09 3.27
N LEU A 405 -1.08 -16.33 3.31
CA LEU A 405 -0.24 -16.02 2.15
C LEU A 405 0.82 -17.10 1.83
N ASN A 406 0.83 -18.21 2.57
CA ASN A 406 1.83 -19.27 2.43
C ASN A 406 3.28 -18.75 2.55
N ARG A 407 3.52 -17.90 3.56
CA ARG A 407 4.84 -17.35 3.92
C ARG A 407 5.28 -17.91 5.29
N PRO A 408 5.62 -19.21 5.37
CA PRO A 408 5.86 -19.88 6.65
C PRO A 408 7.02 -19.30 7.46
N LEU A 409 8.04 -18.71 6.80
CA LEU A 409 9.17 -18.09 7.50
C LEU A 409 8.77 -16.83 8.28
N ARG A 410 7.97 -15.96 7.65
CA ARG A 410 7.44 -14.77 8.33
C ARG A 410 6.36 -15.13 9.35
N GLN A 411 5.53 -16.14 9.06
CA GLN A 411 4.56 -16.66 10.03
C GLN A 411 5.26 -17.16 11.30
N ALA A 412 6.30 -17.98 11.17
CA ALA A 412 7.07 -18.49 12.31
C ALA A 412 7.68 -17.33 13.11
N ALA A 413 8.34 -16.38 12.45
CA ALA A 413 8.94 -15.21 13.13
C ALA A 413 7.89 -14.35 13.87
N ALA A 414 6.70 -14.15 13.30
CA ALA A 414 5.62 -13.43 13.96
C ALA A 414 5.10 -14.18 15.20
N LEU A 415 4.98 -15.51 15.15
CA LEU A 415 4.61 -16.31 16.32
C LEU A 415 5.64 -16.22 17.45
N GLU A 416 6.93 -16.20 17.13
CA GLU A 416 8.00 -15.98 18.12
C GLU A 416 7.86 -14.61 18.80
N GLN A 417 7.62 -13.55 18.02
CA GLN A 417 7.39 -12.21 18.58
C GLN A 417 6.13 -12.13 19.43
N GLN A 418 5.03 -12.78 19.01
CA GLN A 418 3.80 -12.89 19.81
C GLN A 418 4.08 -13.58 21.15
N ALA A 419 4.88 -14.66 21.13
CA ALA A 419 5.24 -15.39 22.34
C ALA A 419 6.09 -14.53 23.29
N LEU A 420 6.98 -13.68 22.78
CA LEU A 420 7.78 -12.75 23.59
C LEU A 420 6.93 -11.67 24.26
N VAL A 421 5.87 -11.19 23.61
CA VAL A 421 4.96 -10.16 24.15
C VAL A 421 3.93 -10.75 25.13
N GLN A 422 3.55 -12.02 24.98
CA GLN A 422 2.58 -12.69 25.86
C GLN A 422 3.18 -12.97 27.26
N GLN A 423 2.78 -12.18 28.27
CA GLN A 423 3.35 -12.27 29.62
C GLN A 423 2.50 -13.01 30.65
N GLU A 424 1.18 -13.08 30.47
CA GLU A 424 0.25 -13.53 31.52
C GLU A 424 0.02 -15.05 31.54
N ASP A 425 0.15 -15.72 30.40
CA ASP A 425 -0.13 -17.15 30.26
C ASP A 425 1.09 -17.91 29.69
N ALA A 426 1.78 -18.64 30.58
CA ALA A 426 2.96 -19.43 30.24
C ALA A 426 2.63 -20.62 29.31
N GLN A 427 1.42 -21.17 29.38
CA GLN A 427 0.99 -22.29 28.54
C GLN A 427 0.69 -21.80 27.12
N ALA A 428 -0.10 -20.72 26.99
CA ALA A 428 -0.35 -20.10 25.69
C ALA A 428 0.95 -19.63 25.02
N ARG A 429 1.91 -19.12 25.81
CA ARG A 429 3.24 -18.76 25.30
C ARG A 429 4.01 -19.97 24.78
N ALA A 430 3.95 -21.11 25.48
CA ALA A 430 4.61 -22.33 25.03
C ALA A 430 4.01 -22.86 23.72
N GLU A 431 2.69 -22.79 23.57
CA GLU A 431 1.98 -23.22 22.35
C GLU A 431 2.38 -22.39 21.12
N LEU A 432 2.59 -21.08 21.28
CA LEU A 432 3.09 -20.22 20.20
C LEU A 432 4.51 -20.62 19.76
N TRP A 433 5.39 -20.93 20.73
CA TRP A 433 6.74 -21.42 20.44
C TRP A 433 6.74 -22.80 19.76
N ASP A 434 5.84 -23.71 20.16
CA ASP A 434 5.67 -25.01 19.50
C ASP A 434 5.26 -24.84 18.03
N GLN A 435 4.26 -23.99 17.75
CA GLN A 435 3.82 -23.70 16.38
C GLN A 435 4.95 -23.10 15.53
N ALA A 436 5.73 -22.17 16.08
CA ALA A 436 6.90 -21.63 15.39
C ALA A 436 7.95 -22.71 15.10
N ALA A 437 8.22 -23.60 16.05
CA ALA A 437 9.16 -24.69 15.89
C ALA A 437 8.75 -25.67 14.78
N GLU A 438 7.46 -26.04 14.71
CA GLU A 438 6.92 -26.90 13.66
C GLU A 438 7.12 -26.29 12.26
N LEU A 439 6.83 -24.99 12.12
CA LEU A 439 7.03 -24.27 10.87
C LEU A 439 8.52 -24.25 10.48
N TYR A 440 9.43 -23.95 11.41
CA TYR A 440 10.88 -23.99 11.15
C TYR A 440 11.38 -25.38 10.76
N ALA A 441 10.90 -26.42 11.42
CA ALA A 441 11.24 -27.80 11.07
C ALA A 441 10.78 -28.15 9.65
N GLY A 442 9.55 -27.77 9.28
CA GLY A 442 9.02 -27.97 7.93
C GLY A 442 9.80 -27.22 6.83
N MET A 443 10.44 -26.11 7.18
CA MET A 443 11.30 -25.32 6.29
C MET A 443 12.78 -25.72 6.34
N TRP A 444 13.13 -26.83 6.99
CA TRP A 444 14.52 -27.29 7.14
C TRP A 444 15.43 -26.25 7.81
N GLN A 445 14.90 -25.54 8.82
CA GLN A 445 15.63 -24.60 9.68
C GLN A 445 15.84 -25.19 11.09
N PRO A 446 16.69 -26.22 11.23
CA PRO A 446 16.78 -27.01 12.46
C PRO A 446 17.28 -26.21 13.67
N GLU A 447 18.19 -25.25 13.46
CA GLU A 447 18.71 -24.40 14.53
C GLU A 447 17.60 -23.56 15.16
N LYS A 448 16.80 -22.88 14.34
CA LYS A 448 15.65 -22.08 14.79
C LYS A 448 14.55 -22.94 15.43
N ALA A 449 14.25 -24.10 14.85
CA ALA A 449 13.28 -25.02 15.42
C ALA A 449 13.70 -25.46 16.84
N THR A 450 14.99 -25.74 17.03
CA THR A 450 15.57 -26.11 18.33
C THR A 450 15.48 -24.96 19.34
N GLU A 451 15.79 -23.74 18.91
CA GLU A 451 15.69 -22.54 19.74
C GLU A 451 14.25 -22.29 20.21
N ALA A 452 13.28 -22.40 19.30
CA ALA A 452 11.86 -22.28 19.62
C ALA A 452 11.38 -23.38 20.59
N GLN A 453 11.78 -24.64 20.39
CA GLN A 453 11.45 -25.74 21.32
C GLN A 453 12.06 -25.53 22.71
N ARG A 454 13.30 -25.02 22.78
CA ARG A 454 13.95 -24.67 24.05
C ARG A 454 13.15 -23.58 24.76
N ALA A 455 12.70 -22.56 24.03
CA ALA A 455 11.87 -21.50 24.59
C ALA A 455 10.51 -22.03 25.09
N ALA A 456 9.85 -22.92 24.34
CA ALA A 456 8.60 -23.57 24.76
C ALA A 456 8.77 -24.36 26.07
N ALA A 457 9.82 -25.19 26.16
CA ALA A 457 10.13 -25.97 27.35
C ALA A 457 10.43 -25.07 28.57
N HIS A 458 11.13 -23.95 28.36
CA HIS A 458 11.36 -22.96 29.40
C HIS A 458 10.04 -22.38 29.94
N CYS A 459 9.08 -22.10 29.05
CA CYS A 459 7.77 -21.58 29.44
C CYS A 459 6.97 -22.59 30.26
N ARG A 460 7.03 -23.88 29.92
CA ARG A 460 6.34 -24.96 30.65
C ARG A 460 7.04 -25.39 31.94
N GLY A 461 8.24 -24.88 32.25
CA GLY A 461 9.00 -25.37 33.40
C GLY A 461 9.54 -26.79 33.19
N GLU A 462 9.76 -27.17 31.93
CA GLU A 462 10.16 -28.52 31.52
C GLU A 462 11.64 -28.61 31.14
N PRO A 463 12.32 -29.72 31.51
CA PRO A 463 13.72 -29.88 31.18
C PRO A 463 13.89 -30.03 29.66
N PHE A 464 14.93 -29.38 29.11
CA PHE A 464 15.30 -29.49 27.70
C PHE A 464 16.73 -29.99 27.63
N VAL A 465 16.89 -31.28 27.36
CA VAL A 465 18.20 -31.94 27.43
C VAL A 465 18.89 -31.91 26.07
N THR A 466 20.11 -31.41 25.99
CA THR A 466 20.98 -31.51 24.81
C THR A 466 22.19 -32.41 25.13
N VAL A 467 22.61 -33.22 24.18
CA VAL A 467 23.75 -34.14 24.31
C VAL A 467 24.71 -33.90 23.15
N GLU A 468 25.90 -33.41 23.47
CA GLU A 468 27.00 -33.30 22.51
C GLU A 468 27.91 -34.52 22.66
N MET A 469 28.11 -35.29 21.60
CA MET A 469 29.07 -36.40 21.55
C MET A 469 30.32 -36.00 20.76
N GLU A 470 31.50 -36.21 21.34
CA GLU A 470 32.80 -35.98 20.69
C GLU A 470 33.67 -37.25 20.76
N HIS A 471 34.46 -37.51 19.72
CA HIS A 471 35.50 -38.54 19.75
C HIS A 471 36.73 -38.10 18.97
N ALA A 472 37.91 -38.63 19.31
CA ALA A 472 39.19 -38.26 18.70
C ALA A 472 39.57 -39.08 17.44
N GLY A 473 38.57 -39.66 16.76
CA GLY A 473 38.74 -40.62 15.66
C GLY A 473 38.75 -42.07 16.15
N LEU A 474 37.97 -42.92 15.48
CA LEU A 474 37.78 -44.33 15.84
C LEU A 474 38.68 -45.23 14.98
N VAL A 475 39.21 -46.29 15.57
CA VAL A 475 40.04 -47.30 14.90
C VAL A 475 39.55 -48.68 15.32
N VAL A 476 39.49 -49.62 14.37
CA VAL A 476 39.14 -51.02 14.64
C VAL A 476 40.05 -51.63 15.70
N ASP A 477 39.45 -52.49 16.53
CA ASP A 477 40.10 -53.25 17.60
C ASP A 477 40.91 -52.40 18.59
N THR A 478 40.60 -51.10 18.65
CA THR A 478 41.25 -50.13 19.52
C THR A 478 40.23 -49.54 20.49
N GLU A 479 40.49 -49.68 21.79
CA GLU A 479 39.67 -49.02 22.79
C GLU A 479 39.76 -47.50 22.66
N THR A 480 38.60 -46.87 22.47
CA THR A 480 38.48 -45.41 22.32
C THR A 480 37.34 -44.89 23.19
N TYR A 481 37.44 -43.62 23.57
CA TYR A 481 36.43 -42.95 24.37
C TYR A 481 35.53 -42.07 23.51
N LEU A 482 34.23 -42.18 23.74
CA LEU A 482 33.24 -41.20 23.33
C LEU A 482 32.96 -40.28 24.52
N LYS A 483 33.14 -38.99 24.33
CA LYS A 483 32.81 -37.96 25.32
C LYS A 483 31.40 -37.48 25.07
N PHE A 484 30.53 -37.61 26.06
CA PHE A 484 29.18 -37.05 26.07
C PHE A 484 29.13 -35.85 26.99
N THR A 485 28.76 -34.68 26.47
CA THR A 485 28.44 -33.49 27.26
C THR A 485 26.94 -33.32 27.25
N VAL A 486 26.30 -33.64 28.39
CA VAL A 486 24.85 -33.55 28.57
C VAL A 486 24.54 -32.24 29.27
N ARG A 487 23.64 -31.43 28.72
CA ARG A 487 23.20 -30.15 29.29
C ARG A 487 21.69 -30.15 29.44
N ASN A 488 21.19 -29.54 30.51
CA ASN A 488 19.77 -29.21 30.61
C ASN A 488 19.63 -27.70 30.40
N GLU A 489 19.19 -27.31 29.21
CA GLU A 489 19.02 -25.92 28.77
C GLU A 489 17.58 -25.41 28.95
N GLY A 490 16.69 -26.23 29.49
CA GLY A 490 15.29 -25.90 29.77
C GLY A 490 15.08 -25.37 31.20
N ALA A 491 13.82 -25.36 31.64
CA ALA A 491 13.46 -25.00 33.02
C ALA A 491 13.08 -26.28 33.79
N GLY A 492 13.44 -26.43 35.06
CA GLY A 492 13.11 -27.67 35.81
C GLY A 492 14.18 -28.76 35.73
N ILE A 493 13.82 -29.98 36.15
CA ILE A 493 14.77 -31.03 36.53
C ILE A 493 14.58 -32.27 35.66
N ALA A 494 15.61 -32.66 34.91
CA ALA A 494 15.66 -33.97 34.27
C ALA A 494 16.07 -35.02 35.30
N ARG A 495 15.20 -35.99 35.58
CA ARG A 495 15.46 -37.10 36.52
C ARG A 495 15.71 -38.39 35.75
N SER A 496 16.46 -39.30 36.37
CA SER A 496 16.67 -40.64 35.83
C SER A 496 17.18 -40.62 34.39
N LEU A 497 18.11 -39.71 34.08
CA LEU A 497 18.60 -39.53 32.73
C LEU A 497 19.53 -40.69 32.38
N VAL A 498 19.19 -41.42 31.32
CA VAL A 498 19.92 -42.60 30.87
C VAL A 498 20.38 -42.38 29.44
N ILE A 499 21.68 -42.51 29.20
CA ILE A 499 22.25 -42.62 27.86
C ILE A 499 22.59 -44.09 27.62
N ARG A 500 21.97 -44.69 26.61
CA ARG A 500 22.33 -46.02 26.12
C ARG A 500 22.93 -45.85 24.74
N ALA A 501 24.08 -46.44 24.49
CA ALA A 501 24.63 -46.57 23.15
C ALA A 501 24.63 -48.04 22.76
N THR A 502 24.13 -48.35 21.57
CA THR A 502 24.04 -49.70 20.99
C THR A 502 24.53 -49.73 19.55
N GLY A 503 25.28 -50.77 19.17
CA GLY A 503 25.76 -50.92 17.80
C GLY A 503 26.38 -52.29 17.56
N GLU A 504 25.96 -52.94 16.46
CA GLU A 504 26.44 -54.27 16.08
C GLU A 504 27.90 -54.28 15.57
N GLY A 505 28.41 -53.12 15.15
CA GLY A 505 29.80 -52.92 14.70
C GLY A 505 30.81 -52.72 15.83
N PHE A 506 30.43 -52.90 17.10
CA PHE A 506 31.27 -52.66 18.28
C PHE A 506 31.31 -53.89 19.20
N ALA A 507 32.43 -54.09 19.89
CA ALA A 507 32.71 -55.29 20.68
C ALA A 507 31.67 -55.52 21.78
N GLY A 508 31.21 -56.77 21.90
CA GLY A 508 30.23 -57.20 22.91
C GLY A 508 28.80 -56.72 22.67
N GLY A 509 28.48 -56.17 21.50
CA GLY A 509 27.17 -55.55 21.23
C GLY A 509 26.92 -54.48 22.28
N VAL A 510 27.69 -53.39 22.22
CA VAL A 510 27.78 -52.36 23.28
C VAL A 510 26.37 -52.09 23.83
N ARG A 511 26.08 -52.54 25.05
CA ARG A 511 24.85 -52.20 25.77
C ARG A 511 25.26 -51.45 27.03
N LYS A 512 26.07 -50.41 26.84
CA LYS A 512 26.56 -49.60 27.96
C LYS A 512 25.55 -48.50 28.26
N THR A 513 25.13 -48.49 29.51
CA THR A 513 24.10 -47.61 30.04
C THR A 513 24.76 -46.66 31.03
N GLN A 514 24.79 -45.38 30.72
CA GLN A 514 25.24 -44.36 31.66
C GLN A 514 24.02 -43.73 32.32
N ARG A 515 23.91 -43.82 33.65
CA ARG A 515 22.82 -43.24 34.42
C ARG A 515 23.29 -41.96 35.12
N LEU A 516 22.67 -40.84 34.76
CA LEU A 516 22.72 -39.60 35.53
C LEU A 516 21.47 -39.53 36.41
N LEU A 517 21.68 -39.35 37.71
CA LEU A 517 20.58 -39.35 38.68
C LEU A 517 19.65 -38.14 38.47
N THR A 518 20.24 -36.95 38.32
CA THR A 518 19.49 -35.69 38.26
C THR A 518 20.33 -34.62 37.55
N LEU A 519 19.73 -33.89 36.60
CA LEU A 519 20.34 -32.72 35.95
C LEU A 519 19.40 -31.51 36.09
N ARG A 520 19.79 -30.52 36.89
CA ARG A 520 18.99 -29.29 37.10
C ARG A 520 19.16 -28.33 35.91
N ALA A 521 18.21 -27.41 35.74
CA ALA A 521 18.30 -26.34 34.75
C ALA A 521 19.66 -25.61 34.81
N GLY A 522 20.27 -25.40 33.65
CA GLY A 522 21.59 -24.77 33.48
C GLY A 522 22.79 -25.66 33.82
N GLN A 523 22.61 -26.87 34.34
CA GLN A 523 23.71 -27.78 34.63
C GLN A 523 24.16 -28.53 33.38
N ALA A 524 25.47 -28.74 33.30
CA ALA A 524 26.11 -29.61 32.33
C ALA A 524 26.90 -30.70 33.06
N GLN A 525 26.87 -31.93 32.53
CA GLN A 525 27.67 -33.04 33.02
C GLN A 525 28.35 -33.75 31.86
N GLN A 526 29.61 -34.11 32.07
CA GLN A 526 30.38 -34.90 31.11
C GLN A 526 30.36 -36.36 31.53
N GLN A 527 30.19 -37.23 30.54
CA GLN A 527 30.20 -38.67 30.68
C GLN A 527 31.10 -39.27 29.61
N TRP A 528 31.79 -40.35 29.94
CA TRP A 528 32.72 -41.00 29.04
C TRP A 528 32.27 -42.44 28.81
N LEU A 529 32.17 -42.82 27.54
CA LEU A 529 31.80 -44.17 27.15
C LEU A 529 32.98 -44.83 26.42
N HIS A 530 33.46 -45.94 26.95
CA HIS A 530 34.45 -46.74 26.26
C HIS A 530 33.78 -47.63 25.21
N VAL A 531 34.25 -47.52 23.98
CA VAL A 531 33.82 -48.32 22.84
C VAL A 531 35.04 -48.94 22.16
N CYS A 532 34.86 -50.14 21.59
CA CYS A 532 35.86 -50.81 20.78
C CYS A 532 35.19 -51.20 19.46
N PRO A 533 35.43 -50.46 18.35
CA PRO A 533 34.90 -50.82 17.04
C PRO A 533 35.46 -52.17 16.57
N GLN A 534 34.63 -52.99 15.96
CA GLN A 534 34.99 -54.34 15.43
C GLN A 534 34.91 -54.41 13.90
N ARG A 535 34.37 -53.36 13.28
CA ARG A 535 34.30 -53.23 11.82
C ARG A 535 34.84 -51.85 11.42
N ALA A 536 35.63 -51.83 10.36
CA ALA A 536 36.08 -50.60 9.72
C ALA A 536 35.07 -50.18 8.65
N GLY A 537 34.99 -48.89 8.37
CA GLY A 537 34.13 -48.34 7.34
C GLY A 537 33.68 -46.92 7.68
N ASP A 538 33.14 -46.22 6.67
CA ASP A 538 32.70 -44.84 6.82
C ASP A 538 31.31 -44.71 7.48
N HIS A 539 30.58 -45.82 7.61
CA HIS A 539 29.19 -45.88 8.09
C HIS A 539 28.98 -47.00 9.12
N VAL A 540 29.77 -47.01 10.20
CA VAL A 540 29.52 -47.93 11.30
C VAL A 540 28.43 -47.34 12.19
N GLN A 541 27.23 -47.93 12.15
CA GLN A 541 26.07 -47.43 12.86
C GLN A 541 26.17 -47.61 14.39
N MET A 542 25.85 -46.55 15.11
CA MET A 542 25.65 -46.55 16.55
C MET A 542 24.35 -45.83 16.89
N GLU A 543 23.43 -46.52 17.53
CA GLU A 543 22.21 -45.95 18.07
C GLU A 543 22.46 -45.41 19.47
N ILE A 544 21.99 -44.20 19.74
CA ILE A 544 22.03 -43.55 21.03
C ILE A 544 20.60 -43.32 21.49
N THR A 545 20.22 -43.97 22.59
CA THR A 545 18.95 -43.75 23.28
C THR A 545 19.17 -42.84 24.48
N LEU A 546 18.46 -41.73 24.53
CA LEU A 546 18.37 -40.83 25.68
C LEU A 546 16.98 -41.01 26.32
N GLU A 547 16.93 -41.40 27.58
CA GLU A 547 15.71 -41.48 28.38
C GLU A 547 15.82 -40.50 29.54
N TYR A 548 14.79 -39.70 29.84
CA TYR A 548 14.72 -38.92 31.08
C TYR A 548 13.28 -38.64 31.49
N ALA A 549 13.04 -38.48 32.79
CA ALA A 549 11.74 -38.09 33.32
C ALA A 549 11.68 -36.58 33.56
N GLY A 550 10.61 -35.94 33.08
CA GLY A 550 10.28 -34.55 33.33
C GLY A 550 9.73 -34.31 34.75
N SER A 551 9.38 -33.06 35.04
CA SER A 551 8.73 -32.65 36.30
C SER A 551 7.34 -33.27 36.48
N SER A 552 6.63 -33.55 35.37
CA SER A 552 5.35 -34.27 35.33
C SER A 552 5.46 -35.77 35.65
N GLY A 553 6.67 -36.33 35.65
CA GLY A 553 6.93 -37.76 35.84
C GLY A 553 6.84 -38.60 34.57
N GLU A 554 6.42 -38.02 33.44
CA GLU A 554 6.47 -38.69 32.14
C GLU A 554 7.91 -38.90 31.69
N THR A 555 8.18 -40.09 31.15
CA THR A 555 9.49 -40.47 30.63
C THR A 555 9.58 -40.12 29.15
N GLN A 556 10.40 -39.14 28.83
CA GLN A 556 10.79 -38.78 27.47
C GLN A 556 11.87 -39.77 27.00
N THR A 557 11.70 -40.34 25.80
CA THR A 557 12.68 -41.25 25.18
C THR A 557 13.00 -40.77 23.78
N ARG A 558 14.28 -40.61 23.46
CA ARG A 558 14.77 -40.21 22.14
C ARG A 558 15.82 -41.20 21.64
N GLN A 559 15.66 -41.66 20.41
CA GLN A 559 16.64 -42.51 19.74
C GLN A 559 17.24 -41.75 18.55
N GLN A 560 18.56 -41.78 18.43
CA GLN A 560 19.29 -41.22 17.31
C GLN A 560 20.32 -42.23 16.80
N VAL A 561 20.29 -42.53 15.51
CA VAL A 561 21.33 -43.34 14.87
C VAL A 561 22.41 -42.40 14.33
N LEU A 562 23.66 -42.70 14.66
CA LEU A 562 24.84 -42.00 14.19
C LEU A 562 25.64 -42.93 13.27
N ASP A 563 26.05 -42.41 12.11
CA ASP A 563 27.04 -43.05 11.26
C ASP A 563 28.43 -42.57 11.66
N LEU A 564 29.27 -43.53 12.11
CA LEU A 564 30.60 -43.27 12.59
C LEU A 564 31.63 -43.81 11.60
N ALA A 565 32.59 -42.95 11.23
CA ALA A 565 33.74 -43.37 10.45
C ALA A 565 34.77 -44.05 11.35
N VAL A 566 35.08 -45.32 11.04
CA VAL A 566 36.02 -46.15 11.77
C VAL A 566 37.17 -46.57 10.85
N ALA A 567 38.38 -46.14 11.18
CA ALA A 567 39.58 -46.46 10.41
C ALA A 567 40.04 -47.91 10.64
N ALA A 568 40.58 -48.54 9.59
CA ALA A 568 41.15 -49.88 9.68
C ALA A 568 42.50 -49.93 10.40
N THR A 569 43.25 -48.82 10.40
CA THR A 569 44.56 -48.71 11.06
C THR A 569 44.72 -47.37 11.78
N PRO A 570 45.57 -47.28 12.82
CA PRO A 570 45.85 -46.00 13.50
C PRO A 570 46.39 -44.91 12.56
N ALA A 571 47.12 -45.28 11.51
CA ALA A 571 47.65 -44.35 10.50
C ALA A 571 46.55 -43.73 9.62
N GLN A 572 45.40 -44.38 9.51
CA GLN A 572 44.23 -43.91 8.77
C GLN A 572 43.19 -43.22 9.67
N ARG A 573 43.52 -42.99 10.95
CA ARG A 573 42.61 -42.33 11.91
C ARG A 573 42.25 -40.93 11.39
N GLY A 574 40.98 -40.75 11.02
CA GLY A 574 40.44 -39.45 10.63
C GLY A 574 40.41 -38.46 11.80
N ALA A 575 40.22 -37.18 11.47
CA ALA A 575 39.95 -36.15 12.47
C ALA A 575 38.71 -36.52 13.30
N GLY A 576 38.76 -36.19 14.59
CA GLY A 576 37.62 -36.39 15.49
C GLY A 576 36.36 -35.70 14.99
N ALA A 577 35.19 -36.25 15.35
CA ALA A 577 33.90 -35.68 15.00
C ALA A 577 33.10 -35.31 16.26
N ARG A 578 32.24 -34.31 16.10
CA ARG A 578 31.28 -33.83 17.09
C ARG A 578 29.86 -34.04 16.54
N TYR A 579 28.94 -34.44 17.40
CA TYR A 579 27.54 -34.68 17.09
C TYR A 579 26.67 -34.04 18.17
N THR A 580 25.54 -33.43 17.81
CA THR A 580 24.61 -32.82 18.76
C THR A 580 23.26 -33.51 18.66
N ILE A 581 22.72 -33.96 19.80
CA ILE A 581 21.44 -34.65 19.93
C ILE A 581 20.55 -33.81 20.84
N ILE A 582 19.32 -33.52 20.40
CA ILE A 582 18.34 -32.70 21.13
C ILE A 582 17.26 -33.61 21.70
N GLY A 583 16.95 -33.45 22.99
CA GLY A 583 16.12 -34.36 23.78
C GLY A 583 14.61 -34.13 23.69
N ASN A 584 14.15 -32.90 23.40
CA ASN A 584 12.72 -32.58 23.23
C ASN A 584 12.43 -32.23 21.76
N GLY A 585 11.48 -32.92 21.13
CA GLY A 585 10.91 -32.51 19.83
C GLY A 585 10.62 -33.67 18.87
N ASN A 586 9.36 -33.76 18.41
CA ASN A 586 8.97 -34.53 17.23
C ASN A 586 9.50 -33.83 15.97
N ILE A 587 10.77 -34.03 15.60
CA ILE A 587 11.19 -33.71 14.23
C ILE A 587 10.81 -34.90 13.35
N VAL A 588 9.59 -34.83 12.82
CA VAL A 588 9.19 -35.59 11.63
C VAL A 588 9.88 -34.91 10.46
N GLY A 589 10.98 -35.50 10.01
CA GLY A 589 11.72 -35.05 8.85
C GLY A 589 13.07 -35.74 8.86
N ASN A 590 13.37 -36.50 7.81
CA ASN A 590 14.66 -37.14 7.55
C ASN A 590 15.77 -36.10 7.28
N GLY A 591 15.89 -35.09 8.14
CA GLY A 591 16.97 -34.12 8.16
C GLY A 591 17.98 -34.55 9.20
N ASN A 592 18.94 -35.36 8.78
CA ASN A 592 20.16 -35.62 9.53
C ASN A 592 20.84 -34.27 9.81
N VAL A 593 20.64 -33.68 10.99
CA VAL A 593 21.55 -32.64 11.49
C VAL A 593 22.75 -33.35 12.08
N VAL A 594 23.56 -33.92 11.19
CA VAL A 594 24.92 -34.36 11.49
C VAL A 594 25.84 -33.25 10.98
N GLN A 595 26.06 -32.20 11.79
CA GLN A 595 27.25 -31.37 11.58
C GLN A 595 28.46 -32.15 12.09
N ALA A 596 28.95 -33.10 11.29
CA ALA A 596 30.28 -33.65 11.48
C ALA A 596 31.30 -32.59 11.01
N THR A 597 31.65 -31.64 11.87
CA THR A 597 32.78 -30.74 11.59
C THR A 597 34.08 -31.54 11.65
N LYS A 598 34.58 -31.99 10.50
CA LYS A 598 35.98 -32.40 10.33
C LYS A 598 36.85 -31.14 10.30
N SER A 599 37.76 -30.98 11.25
CA SER A 599 38.81 -29.97 11.16
C SER A 599 39.98 -30.50 10.29
N ALA A 600 40.13 -29.94 9.10
CA ALA A 600 41.38 -29.93 8.32
C ALA A 600 41.38 -28.70 7.37
N PRO A 601 42.56 -28.11 7.06
CA PRO A 601 42.67 -26.82 6.37
C PRO A 601 42.25 -26.91 4.89
N PRO A 602 41.94 -25.77 4.25
CA PRO A 602 41.19 -25.75 3.00
C PRO A 602 42.09 -26.13 1.82
N GLU A 603 41.83 -27.29 1.20
CA GLU A 603 42.25 -27.53 -0.18
C GLU A 603 41.05 -27.50 -1.12
N ALA A 604 41.25 -26.74 -2.18
CA ALA A 604 40.26 -26.27 -3.12
C ALA A 604 39.64 -27.40 -3.94
N ALA A 605 38.30 -27.51 -3.87
CA ALA A 605 37.50 -28.03 -4.96
C ALA A 605 36.74 -26.85 -5.59
N SER A 606 37.43 -26.07 -6.41
CA SER A 606 36.79 -25.05 -7.25
C SER A 606 36.24 -25.73 -8.51
N SER A 607 34.92 -25.90 -8.61
CA SER A 607 34.26 -25.79 -9.90
C SER A 607 34.02 -24.29 -10.11
N ALA A 608 34.98 -23.62 -10.72
CA ALA A 608 34.93 -22.17 -10.92
C ALA A 608 33.75 -21.82 -11.83
N PHE A 609 32.67 -21.31 -11.22
CA PHE A 609 31.57 -20.68 -11.95
C PHE A 609 32.09 -19.39 -12.57
N THR A 610 32.06 -19.28 -13.90
CA THR A 610 32.57 -18.06 -14.55
C THR A 610 31.61 -16.88 -14.33
N PRO A 611 32.11 -15.65 -14.06
CA PRO A 611 31.27 -14.46 -13.91
C PRO A 611 30.35 -14.18 -15.12
N ALA A 612 30.74 -14.67 -16.31
CA ALA A 612 29.93 -14.60 -17.52
C ALA A 612 28.69 -15.53 -17.46
N ALA A 613 28.85 -16.76 -16.96
CA ALA A 613 27.75 -17.70 -16.77
C ALA A 613 26.75 -17.23 -15.70
N LEU A 614 27.28 -16.68 -14.60
CA LEU A 614 26.46 -16.09 -13.53
C LEU A 614 25.67 -14.87 -14.02
N ARG A 615 26.31 -13.98 -14.79
CA ARG A 615 25.64 -12.82 -15.41
C ARG A 615 24.53 -13.25 -16.38
N ALA A 616 24.76 -14.25 -17.22
CA ALA A 616 23.77 -14.74 -18.18
C ALA A 616 22.51 -15.32 -17.51
N ARG A 617 22.67 -15.95 -16.33
CA ARG A 617 21.54 -16.46 -15.53
C ARG A 617 20.79 -15.34 -14.80
N LEU A 618 21.51 -14.42 -14.15
CA LEU A 618 20.90 -13.27 -13.48
C LEU A 618 20.15 -12.36 -14.45
N GLN A 619 20.58 -12.26 -15.71
CA GLN A 619 19.89 -11.51 -16.75
C GLN A 619 18.52 -12.10 -17.14
N ARG A 620 18.20 -13.33 -16.74
CA ARG A 620 16.88 -13.93 -16.96
C ARG A 620 15.86 -13.56 -15.88
N LEU A 621 16.34 -13.06 -14.73
CA LEU A 621 15.49 -12.65 -13.63
C LEU A 621 15.03 -11.20 -13.77
N ASP A 622 13.79 -10.93 -13.40
CA ASP A 622 13.24 -9.57 -13.37
C ASP A 622 13.67 -8.78 -12.12
N SER A 623 13.23 -7.53 -12.04
CA SER A 623 13.58 -6.61 -10.93
C SER A 623 13.09 -7.09 -9.57
N VAL A 624 11.96 -7.80 -9.53
CA VAL A 624 11.31 -8.30 -8.32
C VAL A 624 12.02 -9.57 -7.85
N GLU A 625 12.34 -10.47 -8.76
CA GLU A 625 13.07 -11.71 -8.49
C GLU A 625 14.50 -11.42 -7.99
N ILE A 626 15.20 -10.46 -8.60
CA ILE A 626 16.54 -10.04 -8.14
C ILE A 626 16.48 -9.45 -6.73
N LYS A 627 15.44 -8.67 -6.43
CA LYS A 627 15.23 -8.09 -5.10
C LYS A 627 14.93 -9.17 -4.06
N SER A 628 14.03 -10.12 -4.36
CA SER A 628 13.72 -11.25 -3.47
C SER A 628 14.96 -12.08 -3.19
N LEU A 629 15.70 -12.47 -4.24
CA LEU A 629 16.92 -13.26 -4.12
C LEU A 629 17.96 -12.58 -3.21
N CYS A 630 18.11 -11.26 -3.33
CA CYS A 630 19.05 -10.51 -2.49
C CYS A 630 18.53 -10.27 -1.08
N LEU A 631 17.22 -10.10 -0.89
CA LEU A 631 16.61 -9.98 0.42
C LEU A 631 16.84 -11.26 1.25
N ASP A 632 16.64 -12.41 0.61
CA ASP A 632 16.68 -13.71 1.28
C ASP A 632 18.11 -14.18 1.59
N HIS A 633 19.07 -13.89 0.70
CA HIS A 633 20.41 -14.47 0.78
C HIS A 633 21.55 -13.45 0.92
N PHE A 634 21.32 -12.19 0.54
CA PHE A 634 22.36 -11.14 0.54
C PHE A 634 21.86 -9.81 1.13
N PRO A 635 21.39 -9.78 2.39
CA PRO A 635 20.69 -8.62 2.96
C PRO A 635 21.53 -7.33 2.94
N LYS A 636 22.86 -7.41 3.10
CA LYS A 636 23.78 -6.26 2.99
C LYS A 636 23.86 -5.65 1.58
N VAL A 637 23.60 -6.47 0.56
CA VAL A 637 23.50 -6.04 -0.84
C VAL A 637 22.11 -5.46 -1.09
N TYR A 638 21.08 -6.10 -0.53
CA TYR A 638 19.69 -5.64 -0.60
C TYR A 638 19.46 -4.26 0.03
N ASP A 639 20.10 -3.94 1.15
CA ASP A 639 20.01 -2.59 1.76
C ASP A 639 20.44 -1.47 0.80
N LYS A 640 21.28 -1.79 -0.20
CA LYS A 640 21.68 -0.86 -1.25
C LYS A 640 20.66 -0.77 -2.39
N PHE A 641 19.80 -1.77 -2.58
CA PHE A 641 18.69 -1.77 -3.54
C PHE A 641 17.51 -0.91 -3.08
N ALA A 642 17.32 -0.77 -1.76
CA ALA A 642 16.27 0.05 -1.17
C ALA A 642 16.36 1.55 -1.52
N ARG A 643 17.44 2.00 -2.17
CA ARG A 643 17.65 3.39 -2.61
C ARG A 643 17.11 3.70 -4.02
N GLY A 644 16.25 2.85 -4.59
CA GLY A 644 15.60 3.12 -5.88
C GLY A 644 16.46 2.82 -7.11
N LEU A 645 17.37 1.84 -7.02
CA LEU A 645 18.24 1.46 -8.14
C LEU A 645 17.46 0.80 -9.29
N GLN A 646 17.88 1.11 -10.52
CA GLN A 646 17.36 0.47 -11.73
C GLN A 646 17.91 -0.95 -11.88
N ARG A 647 17.21 -1.83 -12.63
CA ARG A 647 17.56 -3.27 -12.77
C ARG A 647 19.02 -3.52 -13.16
N GLY A 648 19.54 -2.74 -14.11
CA GLY A 648 20.94 -2.87 -14.55
C GLY A 648 21.95 -2.57 -13.44
N GLU A 649 21.64 -1.62 -12.56
CA GLU A 649 22.49 -1.21 -11.44
C GLU A 649 22.47 -2.27 -10.34
N MET A 650 21.28 -2.82 -10.02
CA MET A 650 21.13 -3.93 -9.09
C MET A 650 21.98 -5.15 -9.51
N LEU A 651 21.93 -5.51 -10.79
CA LEU A 651 22.68 -6.63 -11.35
C LEU A 651 24.20 -6.39 -11.28
N ASN A 652 24.66 -5.17 -11.57
CA ASN A 652 26.08 -4.82 -11.49
C ASN A 652 26.60 -4.81 -10.04
N LEU A 653 25.78 -4.36 -9.09
CA LEU A 653 26.11 -4.32 -7.67
C LEU A 653 26.23 -5.74 -7.09
N LEU A 654 25.29 -6.63 -7.44
CA LEU A 654 25.34 -8.04 -7.06
C LEU A 654 26.56 -8.76 -7.66
N LEU A 655 26.85 -8.54 -8.95
CA LEU A 655 28.06 -9.10 -9.59
C LEU A 655 29.36 -8.55 -8.98
N ALA A 656 29.40 -7.27 -8.59
CA ALA A 656 30.54 -6.68 -7.90
C ALA A 656 30.74 -7.27 -6.50
N HIS A 657 29.66 -7.59 -5.79
CA HIS A 657 29.70 -8.30 -4.51
C HIS A 657 30.25 -9.71 -4.67
N CYS A 658 29.73 -10.49 -5.62
CA CYS A 658 30.20 -11.85 -5.90
C CYS A 658 31.67 -11.91 -6.36
N ARG A 659 32.18 -10.86 -7.03
CA ARG A 659 33.61 -10.76 -7.37
C ARG A 659 34.51 -10.59 -6.14
N ARG A 660 34.01 -9.93 -5.10
CA ARG A 660 34.75 -9.70 -3.84
C ARG A 660 34.61 -10.86 -2.86
N ASN A 661 33.55 -11.65 -2.98
CA ASN A 661 33.24 -12.77 -2.09
C ASN A 661 32.98 -14.05 -2.92
N PRO A 662 34.02 -14.86 -3.18
CA PRO A 662 33.91 -16.08 -4.00
C PRO A 662 32.95 -17.14 -3.45
N GLU A 663 32.81 -17.22 -2.12
CA GLU A 663 31.87 -18.14 -1.45
C GLU A 663 30.41 -17.76 -1.71
N ASP A 664 30.10 -16.47 -1.70
CA ASP A 664 28.77 -15.94 -2.02
C ASP A 664 28.42 -16.15 -3.50
N ALA A 665 29.43 -16.10 -4.38
CA ALA A 665 29.27 -16.44 -5.79
C ALA A 665 28.89 -17.92 -5.98
N ALA A 666 29.49 -18.82 -5.21
CA ALA A 666 29.17 -20.25 -5.24
C ALA A 666 27.76 -20.54 -4.70
N ARG A 667 27.34 -19.87 -3.61
CA ARG A 667 25.96 -19.97 -3.08
C ARG A 667 24.94 -19.45 -4.09
N LEU A 668 25.17 -18.27 -4.66
CA LEU A 668 24.30 -17.68 -5.68
C LEU A 668 24.20 -18.60 -6.91
N ALA A 669 25.30 -19.21 -7.34
CA ALA A 669 25.29 -20.17 -8.45
C ALA A 669 24.47 -21.43 -8.14
N SER A 670 24.50 -21.91 -6.89
CA SER A 670 23.69 -23.04 -6.40
C SER A 670 22.20 -22.72 -6.29
N TYR A 671 21.82 -21.47 -6.03
CA TYR A 671 20.41 -21.06 -6.01
C TYR A 671 19.83 -20.88 -7.42
N LEU A 672 20.70 -20.57 -8.39
CA LEU A 672 20.33 -20.35 -9.79
C LEU A 672 20.50 -21.62 -10.67
N SER A 673 20.99 -22.72 -10.11
CA SER A 673 21.01 -24.05 -10.73
C SER A 673 19.78 -24.83 -10.32
#